data_AF-A0A167SNU5-F1
#
_entry.id   AF-A0A167SNU5-F1
#
_cell.length_a   1.000
_cell.length_b   1.000
_cell.length_c   1.000
_cell.angle_alpha   90.00
_cell.angle_beta   90.00
_cell.angle_gamma   90.00
#
_symmetry.space_group_name_H-M   'P 1'
#
loop_
_entity.id
_entity.type
_entity.pdbx_description
1 polymer ?
#
loop_
_entity_poly.entity_id
_entity_poly.type
_entity_poly.pdbx_seq_one_letter_code
_entity_poly.pdbx_strand_id
1 'polypeptide(L)'
;MAEGNPSTLNQLVQILAQTRGIHMDVPNETPHATQNALQDLEYISAILRTDHTKQREAEVLTDVLGICHQPAMLGGLGISKHDSLTDQQQSEILFLVDAWLESLNSADREKSIPCRLTQRPEGRRGMTISEKIFAMHDLNHKGFVAPGDIIRVHVDWILASEVSWAGMETTYNHLGKPGIFRNDRFWLCGDHVVDPRVNELPQVQALISGSERAKKTFKMTEYQGMNYTILHTEFYRERAQPGMLVVGSDSHTCSSGAVGCLAIGLGAADVALPLELGGITGIFMPDDTTHNFINRRKLARHKCHTTYFRPDADAEYAAVHQIDLTHVGSFIARYPNPDDVVPVTEEEGMELNGCFIGACTTTEEDLILGALVMEQAMKRGSKPTAKGKRKVVPGSMPILYRLRKLRLCDIYEDAGFEIGIPGCSYCVGMSADQAAPGEVWISSQNRNFENRMGKGSIGHLASAATVAASSFEMKLVDPSDLLAAIDLSRWRQLTTASTHSDATSPKSDLIYVEPCGCDYHRAGAQTQKQIEKPRLDIHGRGQTKSLQGKVQRLGDFVNTDALAPAEFLIGMKNNMDAGLRCLVHTHPKFRERAQQGFNIVVGGCGVQCVIAKSFSFIFQRNMPSLGLLGITMEDESFFQVADDGVSISIDLNSRIIDVAGKTFGFKLSQMETEIFQFGGIASAFGVFGNKLLEAITPAKSPSGYKQEESEQPDKLLQW
;
A
#
# COMPACT_ATOMS: atom_id res chain seq x y z
N MET A 1 22.95 37.95 32.69
CA MET A 1 21.65 37.37 33.09
C MET A 1 21.28 36.41 31.98
N ALA A 2 21.37 35.11 32.23
CA ALA A 2 21.00 34.09 31.26
C ALA A 2 19.47 34.15 31.09
N GLU A 3 18.99 34.36 29.86
CA GLU A 3 17.59 34.16 29.52
C GLU A 3 17.23 32.72 29.89
N GLY A 4 16.42 32.55 30.93
CA GLY A 4 15.95 31.23 31.34
C GLY A 4 15.11 30.63 30.22
N ASN A 5 15.29 29.33 29.98
CA ASN A 5 14.48 28.59 29.01
C ASN A 5 12.98 28.84 29.30
N PRO A 6 12.16 29.20 28.30
CA PRO A 6 10.73 29.41 28.52
C PRO A 6 10.10 28.14 29.10
N SER A 7 9.16 28.30 30.04
CA SER A 7 8.44 27.16 30.63
C SER A 7 7.72 26.35 29.54
N THR A 8 7.59 25.04 29.75
CA THR A 8 6.91 24.15 28.80
C THR A 8 5.48 24.61 28.50
N LEU A 9 4.76 25.08 29.51
CA LEU A 9 3.46 25.73 29.36
C LEU A 9 3.48 26.90 28.37
N ASN A 10 4.47 27.79 28.43
CA ASN A 10 4.60 28.92 27.50
C ASN A 10 4.88 28.45 26.07
N GLN A 11 5.69 27.40 25.91
CA GLN A 11 5.96 26.80 24.60
C GLN A 11 4.70 26.19 23.99
N LEU A 12 3.89 25.47 24.78
CA LEU A 12 2.61 24.89 24.33
C LEU A 12 1.62 25.99 23.90
N VAL A 13 1.48 27.06 24.67
CA VAL A 13 0.63 28.22 24.31
C VAL A 13 1.13 28.88 23.03
N GLN A 14 2.46 29.02 22.88
CA GLN A 14 3.05 29.57 21.67
C GLN A 14 2.76 28.70 20.44
N ILE A 15 2.88 27.37 20.55
CA ILE A 15 2.54 26.44 19.46
C ILE A 15 1.07 26.58 19.07
N LEU A 16 0.16 26.67 20.05
CA LEU A 16 -1.27 26.82 19.81
C LEU A 16 -1.59 28.15 19.10
N ALA A 17 -0.94 29.24 19.51
CA ALA A 17 -1.07 30.54 18.85
C ALA A 17 -0.50 30.54 17.42
N GLN A 18 0.67 29.95 17.20
CA GLN A 18 1.31 29.90 15.88
C GLN A 18 0.58 28.99 14.90
N THR A 19 0.07 27.85 15.37
CA THR A 19 -0.50 26.82 14.50
C THR A 19 -1.99 27.01 14.26
N ARG A 20 -2.74 27.41 15.30
CA ARG A 20 -4.21 27.54 15.25
C ARG A 20 -4.72 28.97 15.42
N GLY A 21 -3.84 29.94 15.66
CA GLY A 21 -4.25 31.33 15.91
C GLY A 21 -5.03 31.50 17.21
N ILE A 22 -4.90 30.57 18.16
CA ILE A 22 -5.62 30.61 19.44
C ILE A 22 -4.68 31.18 20.48
N HIS A 23 -5.03 32.34 21.00
CA HIS A 23 -4.31 33.01 22.07
C HIS A 23 -4.94 32.67 23.41
N MET A 24 -4.12 32.31 24.39
CA MET A 24 -4.56 31.99 25.75
C MET A 24 -3.79 32.87 26.74
N ASP A 25 -4.53 33.54 27.62
CA ASP A 25 -3.94 34.27 28.73
C ASP A 25 -3.66 33.30 29.89
N VAL A 26 -2.41 32.84 29.98
CA VAL A 26 -1.96 31.98 31.07
C VAL A 26 -1.17 32.84 32.08
N PRO A 27 -1.55 32.88 33.38
CA PRO A 27 -0.86 33.71 34.35
C PRO A 27 0.62 33.31 34.50
N ASN A 28 1.53 34.30 34.45
CA ASN A 28 2.98 34.08 34.64
C ASN A 28 3.33 33.44 36.01
N GLU A 29 2.44 33.55 37.00
CA GLU A 29 2.56 32.98 38.34
C GLU A 29 1.46 31.94 38.61
N THR A 30 1.22 31.02 37.67
CA THR A 30 0.31 29.91 37.96
C THR A 30 1.01 28.93 38.93
N PRO A 31 0.41 28.56 40.09
CA PRO A 31 0.93 27.47 40.93
C PRO A 31 0.87 26.09 40.24
N HIS A 32 0.48 26.05 38.96
CA HIS A 32 0.35 24.89 38.08
C HIS A 32 1.28 24.93 36.86
N ALA A 33 2.27 25.84 36.77
CA ALA A 33 3.37 25.64 35.82
C ALA A 33 4.19 24.45 36.32
N THR A 34 3.74 23.26 35.93
CA THR A 34 4.35 22.03 36.41
C THR A 34 5.66 21.83 35.67
N GLN A 35 6.66 21.23 36.32
CA GLN A 35 7.89 20.83 35.62
C GLN A 35 7.65 19.68 34.62
N ASN A 36 6.39 19.31 34.34
CA ASN A 36 6.00 18.17 33.54
C ASN A 36 5.05 18.58 32.40
N ALA A 37 5.52 18.39 31.17
CA ALA A 37 4.80 18.75 29.94
C ALA A 37 3.41 18.09 29.80
N LEU A 38 3.18 16.90 30.38
CA LEU A 38 1.88 16.22 30.30
C LEU A 38 0.84 16.91 31.18
N GLN A 39 1.24 17.40 32.35
CA GLN A 39 0.34 18.11 33.25
C GLN A 39 -0.06 19.47 32.66
N ASP A 40 0.90 20.18 32.06
CA ASP A 40 0.63 21.42 31.32
C ASP A 40 -0.31 21.18 30.11
N LEU A 41 -0.13 20.06 29.41
CA LEU A 41 -0.98 19.66 28.28
C LEU A 41 -2.42 19.29 28.72
N GLU A 42 -2.57 18.56 29.83
CA GLU A 42 -3.88 18.29 30.46
C GLU A 42 -4.60 19.59 30.83
N TYR A 43 -3.87 20.55 31.40
CA TYR A 43 -4.41 21.84 31.79
C TYR A 43 -4.91 22.65 30.57
N ILE A 44 -4.11 22.77 29.51
CA ILE A 44 -4.51 23.45 28.28
C ILE A 44 -5.72 22.76 27.65
N SER A 45 -5.71 21.42 27.54
CA SER A 45 -6.84 20.66 26.99
C SER A 45 -8.11 20.93 27.80
N ALA A 46 -8.03 20.96 29.13
CA ALA A 46 -9.18 21.24 30.00
C ALA A 46 -9.76 22.65 29.77
N ILE A 47 -8.93 23.68 29.59
CA ILE A 47 -9.40 25.04 29.27
C ILE A 47 -10.09 25.05 27.92
N LEU A 48 -9.49 24.46 26.88
CA LEU A 48 -10.07 24.44 25.53
C LEU A 48 -11.43 23.73 25.50
N ARG A 49 -11.65 22.70 26.32
CA ARG A 49 -12.95 22.02 26.42
C ARG A 49 -14.08 22.91 26.94
N THR A 50 -13.77 23.99 27.66
CA THR A 50 -14.79 24.93 28.14
C THR A 50 -15.37 25.80 27.02
N ASP A 51 -14.67 25.92 25.89
CA ASP A 51 -15.13 26.63 24.70
C ASP A 51 -15.59 25.61 23.64
N HIS A 52 -16.89 25.58 23.37
CA HIS A 52 -17.48 24.68 22.38
C HIS A 52 -16.91 24.84 20.96
N THR A 53 -16.31 25.99 20.64
CA THR A 53 -15.67 26.22 19.33
C THR A 53 -14.29 25.59 19.21
N LYS A 54 -13.69 25.13 20.32
CA LYS A 54 -12.32 24.59 20.41
C LYS A 54 -12.25 23.10 20.76
N GLN A 55 -13.37 22.39 20.58
CA GLN A 55 -13.45 20.97 20.91
C GLN A 55 -12.45 20.11 20.11
N ARG A 56 -12.27 20.39 18.82
CA ARG A 56 -11.34 19.66 17.95
C ARG A 56 -9.89 19.79 18.45
N GLU A 57 -9.46 20.99 18.81
CA GLU A 57 -8.13 21.22 19.39
C GLU A 57 -7.99 20.48 20.72
N ALA A 58 -8.97 20.56 21.61
CA ALA A 58 -8.93 19.86 22.89
C ALA A 58 -8.85 18.33 22.75
N GLU A 59 -9.59 17.74 21.81
CA GLU A 59 -9.56 16.32 21.47
C GLU A 59 -8.18 15.90 20.96
N VAL A 60 -7.60 16.67 20.03
CA VAL A 60 -6.26 16.43 19.50
C VAL A 60 -5.18 16.44 20.59
N LEU A 61 -5.25 17.37 21.55
CA LEU A 61 -4.33 17.36 22.70
C LEU A 61 -4.54 16.13 23.61
N THR A 62 -5.77 15.61 23.68
CA THR A 62 -6.10 14.38 24.42
C THR A 62 -5.50 13.16 23.73
N ASP A 63 -5.54 13.11 22.40
CA ASP A 63 -4.89 12.05 21.62
C ASP A 63 -3.37 12.05 21.82
N VAL A 64 -2.74 13.24 21.85
CA VAL A 64 -1.30 13.35 22.18
C VAL A 64 -1.00 12.83 23.57
N LEU A 65 -1.80 13.16 24.60
CA LEU A 65 -1.66 12.57 25.93
C LEU A 65 -1.75 11.04 25.91
N GLY A 66 -2.68 10.50 25.12
CA GLY A 66 -2.82 9.06 24.90
C GLY A 66 -1.53 8.43 24.35
N ILE A 67 -0.90 9.07 23.36
CA ILE A 67 0.37 8.61 22.76
C ILE A 67 1.50 8.68 23.78
N CYS A 68 1.57 9.74 24.58
CA CYS A 68 2.58 9.88 25.62
C CYS A 68 2.49 8.72 26.63
N HIS A 69 1.28 8.36 27.07
CA HIS A 69 1.06 7.28 28.01
C HIS A 69 1.24 5.87 27.44
N GLN A 70 0.99 5.69 26.13
CA GLN A 70 1.08 4.39 25.49
C GLN A 70 2.52 3.85 25.55
N PRO A 71 2.73 2.56 25.90
CA PRO A 71 4.07 1.99 25.97
C PRO A 71 4.88 2.16 24.68
N ALA A 72 6.19 2.36 24.80
CA ALA A 72 7.09 2.53 23.65
C ALA A 72 7.02 1.36 22.66
N MET A 73 6.91 0.12 23.18
CA MET A 73 6.73 -1.08 22.35
C MET A 73 5.41 -1.08 21.54
N LEU A 74 4.44 -0.26 21.93
CA LEU A 74 3.18 -0.07 21.23
C LEU A 74 3.16 1.28 20.46
N GLY A 75 4.31 1.90 20.18
CA GLY A 75 4.38 3.12 19.38
C GLY A 75 4.05 4.42 20.12
N GLY A 76 4.00 4.40 21.46
CA GLY A 76 3.90 5.60 22.28
C GLY A 76 5.23 6.00 22.93
N LEU A 77 5.19 6.85 23.96
CA LEU A 77 6.40 7.26 24.69
C LEU A 77 6.61 6.53 26.02
N GLY A 78 5.57 5.86 26.53
CA GLY A 78 5.61 5.08 27.78
C GLY A 78 5.86 5.94 29.03
N ILE A 79 5.47 7.21 29.00
CA ILE A 79 5.71 8.18 30.07
C ILE A 79 4.42 8.54 30.82
N SER A 80 4.57 8.78 32.11
CA SER A 80 3.52 9.18 33.03
C SER A 80 3.70 10.63 33.47
N LYS A 81 2.62 11.24 33.94
CA LYS A 81 2.62 12.58 34.55
C LYS A 81 3.42 12.68 35.86
N HIS A 82 3.84 11.54 36.41
CA HIS A 82 4.64 11.45 37.62
C HIS A 82 6.14 11.26 37.34
N ASP A 83 6.52 11.07 36.07
CA ASP A 83 7.91 10.86 35.70
C ASP A 83 8.65 12.18 35.56
N SER A 84 9.94 12.19 35.88
CA SER A 84 10.85 13.27 35.49
C SER A 84 11.20 13.12 34.02
N LEU A 85 10.79 14.09 33.19
CA LEU A 85 10.99 14.03 31.75
C LEU A 85 12.39 14.54 31.36
N THR A 86 13.04 13.84 30.43
CA THR A 86 14.26 14.31 29.77
C THR A 86 13.96 15.42 28.76
N ASP A 87 14.95 16.24 28.42
CA ASP A 87 14.81 17.30 27.40
C ASP A 87 14.36 16.73 26.04
N GLN A 88 14.81 15.52 25.70
CA GLN A 88 14.40 14.82 24.48
C GLN A 88 12.92 14.43 24.52
N GLN A 89 12.44 13.88 25.65
CA GLN A 89 11.03 13.55 25.82
C GLN A 89 10.15 14.80 25.78
N GLN A 90 10.57 15.89 26.44
CA GLN A 90 9.87 17.17 26.37
C GLN A 90 9.79 17.71 24.94
N SER A 91 10.91 17.68 24.21
CA SER A 91 10.96 18.12 22.81
C SER A 91 10.05 17.28 21.90
N GLU A 92 9.99 15.96 22.13
CA GLU A 92 9.12 15.07 21.37
C GLU A 92 7.64 15.34 21.66
N ILE A 93 7.26 15.62 22.91
CA ILE A 93 5.89 16.00 23.27
C ILE A 93 5.48 17.29 22.56
N LEU A 94 6.35 18.31 22.58
CA LEU A 94 6.10 19.58 21.89
C LEU A 94 5.96 19.38 20.38
N PHE A 95 6.81 18.54 19.78
CA PHE A 95 6.70 18.16 18.37
C PHE A 95 5.36 17.46 18.08
N LEU A 96 4.94 16.51 18.92
CA LEU A 96 3.66 15.83 18.75
C LEU A 96 2.50 16.82 18.82
N VAL A 97 2.48 17.75 19.79
CA VAL A 97 1.44 18.78 19.90
C VAL A 97 1.38 19.64 18.64
N ASP A 98 2.52 20.13 18.15
CA ASP A 98 2.61 20.93 16.93
C ASP A 98 2.12 20.15 15.69
N ALA A 99 2.59 18.91 15.52
CA ALA A 99 2.17 18.04 14.41
C ALA A 99 0.67 17.74 14.41
N TRP A 100 0.13 17.43 15.58
CA TRP A 100 -1.27 17.09 15.75
C TRP A 100 -2.18 18.30 15.60
N LEU A 101 -1.77 19.49 16.04
CA LEU A 101 -2.51 20.73 15.73
C LEU A 101 -2.45 21.08 14.24
N GLU A 102 -1.31 20.87 13.56
CA GLU A 102 -1.22 21.06 12.10
C GLU A 102 -2.12 20.08 11.33
N SER A 103 -2.42 18.90 11.88
CA SER A 103 -3.39 17.99 11.27
C SER A 103 -4.79 18.59 11.13
N LEU A 104 -5.19 19.46 12.06
CA LEU A 104 -6.46 20.18 11.96
C LEU A 104 -6.43 21.19 10.80
N ASN A 105 -5.30 21.89 10.60
CA ASN A 105 -5.12 22.76 9.43
C ASN A 105 -5.17 21.94 8.13
N SER A 106 -4.52 20.78 8.09
CA SER A 106 -4.58 19.85 6.95
C SER A 106 -6.01 19.42 6.63
N ALA A 107 -6.79 19.05 7.66
CA ALA A 107 -8.19 18.69 7.51
C ALA A 107 -9.06 19.88 7.08
N ASP A 108 -8.81 21.09 7.59
CA ASP A 108 -9.55 22.30 7.22
C ASP A 108 -9.31 22.72 5.75
N ARG A 109 -8.12 22.41 5.19
CA ARG A 109 -7.80 22.64 3.77
C ARG A 109 -8.49 21.65 2.82
N GLU A 110 -8.91 20.49 3.31
CA GLU A 110 -9.58 19.47 2.51
C GLU A 110 -11.02 19.91 2.19
N LYS A 111 -11.39 19.86 0.90
CA LYS A 111 -12.77 20.14 0.48
C LYS A 111 -13.67 19.01 0.98
N SER A 112 -14.87 19.36 1.45
CA SER A 112 -15.83 18.40 2.00
C SER A 112 -16.10 17.24 1.05
N ILE A 113 -16.02 16.01 1.55
CA ILE A 113 -16.55 14.82 0.86
C ILE A 113 -18.00 15.11 0.43
N PRO A 114 -18.39 14.78 -0.81
CA PRO A 114 -19.74 15.02 -1.31
C PRO A 114 -20.82 14.45 -0.40
N CYS A 115 -22.01 15.05 -0.47
CA CYS A 115 -23.19 14.57 0.25
C CYS A 115 -23.45 13.08 -0.06
N ARG A 116 -23.95 12.35 0.94
CA ARG A 116 -24.28 10.93 0.79
C ARG A 116 -25.78 10.82 0.64
N LEU A 117 -26.22 10.09 -0.38
CA LEU A 117 -27.65 9.82 -0.59
C LEU A 117 -28.03 8.52 0.12
N THR A 118 -29.26 8.43 0.61
CA THR A 118 -29.80 7.20 1.21
C THR A 118 -30.30 6.21 0.16
N GLN A 119 -30.51 6.67 -1.07
CA GLN A 119 -31.04 5.88 -2.18
C GLN A 119 -30.40 6.29 -3.50
N ARG A 120 -30.39 5.36 -4.46
CA ARG A 120 -29.83 5.58 -5.80
C ARG A 120 -30.66 6.62 -6.54
N PRO A 121 -30.04 7.65 -7.15
CA PRO A 121 -30.76 8.59 -8.02
C PRO A 121 -31.47 7.89 -9.16
N GLU A 122 -32.67 8.36 -9.49
CA GLU A 122 -33.44 7.86 -10.63
C GLU A 122 -32.63 8.03 -11.94
N GLY A 123 -32.58 6.99 -12.77
CA GLY A 123 -31.87 7.01 -14.05
C GLY A 123 -30.35 6.85 -14.00
N ARG A 124 -29.70 6.81 -12.81
CA ARG A 124 -28.26 6.45 -12.71
C ARG A 124 -28.06 4.99 -13.18
N ARG A 125 -27.03 4.68 -13.97
CA ARG A 125 -26.63 3.29 -14.32
C ARG A 125 -26.28 2.45 -13.09
N GLY A 126 -26.35 1.12 -13.17
CA GLY A 126 -25.84 0.24 -12.12
C GLY A 126 -24.32 0.41 -11.93
N MET A 127 -23.86 0.40 -10.69
CA MET A 127 -22.44 0.52 -10.31
C MET A 127 -22.07 -0.53 -9.27
N THR A 128 -20.89 -1.10 -9.46
CA THR A 128 -20.15 -1.90 -8.49
C THR A 128 -19.69 -1.04 -7.30
N ILE A 129 -19.18 -1.68 -6.25
CA ILE A 129 -18.63 -0.95 -5.09
C ILE A 129 -17.45 -0.06 -5.50
N SER A 130 -16.53 -0.58 -6.31
CA SER A 130 -15.36 0.17 -6.78
C SER A 130 -15.76 1.42 -7.56
N GLU A 131 -16.77 1.31 -8.43
CA GLU A 131 -17.32 2.45 -9.17
C GLU A 131 -18.00 3.47 -8.24
N LYS A 132 -18.75 3.03 -7.21
CA LYS A 132 -19.33 3.94 -6.20
C LYS A 132 -18.26 4.70 -5.42
N ILE A 133 -17.17 4.02 -5.04
CA ILE A 133 -16.04 4.66 -4.36
C ILE A 133 -15.37 5.68 -5.28
N PHE A 134 -15.08 5.32 -6.54
CA PHE A 134 -14.52 6.28 -7.50
C PHE A 134 -15.46 7.47 -7.75
N ALA A 135 -16.77 7.25 -7.86
CA ALA A 135 -17.75 8.31 -8.04
C ALA A 135 -17.82 9.27 -6.83
N MET A 136 -17.65 8.76 -5.61
CA MET A 136 -17.56 9.58 -4.40
C MET A 136 -16.27 10.44 -4.36
N HIS A 137 -15.17 9.92 -4.93
CA HIS A 137 -13.87 10.60 -4.95
C HIS A 137 -13.64 11.49 -6.16
N ASP A 138 -14.49 11.42 -7.19
CA ASP A 138 -14.40 12.23 -8.40
C ASP A 138 -14.44 13.72 -8.07
N LEU A 139 -13.39 14.46 -8.48
CA LEU A 139 -13.27 15.91 -8.28
C LEU A 139 -14.34 16.71 -9.02
N ASN A 140 -14.94 16.13 -10.07
CA ASN A 140 -16.03 16.76 -10.80
C ASN A 140 -17.40 16.47 -10.18
N HIS A 141 -17.45 15.58 -9.17
CA HIS A 141 -18.66 15.21 -8.44
C HIS A 141 -19.83 14.84 -9.36
N LYS A 142 -19.58 14.03 -10.39
CA LYS A 142 -20.62 13.59 -11.33
C LYS A 142 -21.67 12.68 -10.67
N GLY A 143 -21.32 12.03 -9.56
CA GLY A 143 -22.19 11.08 -8.85
C GLY A 143 -22.26 9.69 -9.50
N PHE A 144 -21.58 9.49 -10.63
CA PHE A 144 -21.43 8.19 -11.27
C PHE A 144 -20.16 8.13 -12.12
N VAL A 145 -19.67 6.92 -12.40
CA VAL A 145 -18.56 6.63 -13.31
C VAL A 145 -18.92 5.45 -14.22
N ALA A 146 -18.19 5.29 -15.32
CA ALA A 146 -18.29 4.10 -16.17
C ALA A 146 -16.90 3.61 -16.63
N PRO A 147 -16.74 2.32 -16.97
CA PRO A 147 -15.51 1.83 -17.57
C PRO A 147 -15.11 2.66 -18.79
N GLY A 148 -13.82 2.98 -18.91
CA GLY A 148 -13.29 3.86 -19.95
C GLY A 148 -13.33 5.36 -19.61
N ASP A 149 -13.98 5.77 -18.51
CA ASP A 149 -13.86 7.15 -18.04
C ASP A 149 -12.46 7.43 -17.46
N ILE A 150 -11.92 8.61 -17.80
CA ILE A 150 -10.73 9.19 -17.15
C ILE A 150 -11.24 10.23 -16.16
N ILE A 151 -11.03 9.97 -14.87
CA ILE A 151 -11.44 10.85 -13.77
C ILE A 151 -10.23 11.32 -12.98
N ARG A 152 -10.37 12.47 -12.33
CA ARG A 152 -9.43 12.94 -11.31
C ARG A 152 -10.09 12.68 -9.96
N VAL A 153 -9.33 12.13 -9.02
CA VAL A 153 -9.88 11.67 -7.74
C VAL A 153 -9.11 12.26 -6.57
N HIS A 154 -9.82 12.52 -5.48
CA HIS A 154 -9.20 12.67 -4.17
C HIS A 154 -8.75 11.30 -3.64
N VAL A 155 -7.71 11.29 -2.81
CA VAL A 155 -7.16 10.09 -2.18
C VAL A 155 -7.15 10.31 -0.67
N ASP A 156 -7.71 9.36 0.09
CA ASP A 156 -7.80 9.46 1.54
C ASP A 156 -6.45 9.20 2.22
N TRP A 157 -5.68 8.22 1.75
CA TRP A 157 -4.40 7.84 2.37
C TRP A 157 -3.33 7.51 1.33
N ILE A 158 -2.08 7.84 1.71
CA ILE A 158 -0.86 7.41 1.03
C ILE A 158 -0.07 6.48 1.95
N LEU A 159 0.39 5.35 1.45
CA LEU A 159 1.26 4.41 2.17
C LEU A 159 2.65 4.32 1.54
N ALA A 160 3.67 4.17 2.36
CA ALA A 160 5.03 3.87 1.93
C ALA A 160 5.78 3.05 2.99
N SER A 161 6.62 2.12 2.55
CA SER A 161 7.71 1.60 3.39
C SER A 161 8.94 2.50 3.35
N GLU A 162 9.92 2.25 4.20
CA GLU A 162 11.18 2.99 4.24
C GLU A 162 11.96 2.88 2.93
N VAL A 163 11.89 1.72 2.28
CA VAL A 163 12.55 1.46 0.98
C VAL A 163 11.86 2.26 -0.12
N SER A 164 10.53 2.19 -0.18
CA SER A 164 9.76 2.95 -1.18
C SER A 164 9.91 4.47 -0.97
N TRP A 165 9.95 4.91 0.30
CA TRP A 165 10.15 6.30 0.65
C TRP A 165 11.52 6.81 0.21
N ALA A 166 12.59 6.02 0.31
CA ALA A 166 13.91 6.44 -0.21
C ALA A 166 13.87 6.75 -1.72
N GLY A 167 13.10 5.97 -2.49
CA GLY A 167 12.81 6.27 -3.89
C GLY A 167 11.95 7.52 -4.08
N MET A 168 10.86 7.64 -3.31
CA MET A 168 9.95 8.78 -3.34
C MET A 168 10.64 10.09 -2.93
N GLU A 169 11.54 10.08 -1.94
CA GLU A 169 12.30 11.23 -1.45
C GLU A 169 13.14 11.83 -2.59
N THR A 170 13.70 10.98 -3.45
CA THR A 170 14.42 11.43 -4.64
C THR A 170 13.48 12.22 -5.57
N THR A 171 12.31 11.68 -5.90
CA THR A 171 11.33 12.39 -6.73
C THR A 171 10.84 13.67 -6.05
N TYR A 172 10.50 13.61 -4.76
CA TYR A 172 10.08 14.75 -3.95
C TYR A 172 11.11 15.89 -3.97
N ASN A 173 12.40 15.56 -3.90
CA ASN A 173 13.49 16.52 -4.02
C ASN A 173 13.57 17.15 -5.42
N HIS A 174 13.40 16.35 -6.49
CA HIS A 174 13.34 16.87 -7.87
C HIS A 174 12.14 17.79 -8.12
N LEU A 175 11.02 17.58 -7.41
CA LEU A 175 9.85 18.46 -7.44
C LEU A 175 10.06 19.77 -6.66
N GLY A 176 11.24 20.00 -6.09
CA GLY A 176 11.55 21.22 -5.34
C GLY A 176 11.02 21.24 -3.91
N LYS A 177 10.75 20.05 -3.32
CA LYS A 177 10.24 19.89 -1.94
C LYS A 177 8.97 20.71 -1.65
N PRO A 178 7.86 20.47 -2.37
CA PRO A 178 6.66 21.30 -2.31
C PRO A 178 5.88 21.22 -0.97
N GLY A 179 6.34 20.44 0.02
CA GLY A 179 5.57 20.06 1.19
C GLY A 179 4.60 18.91 0.89
N ILE A 180 3.83 18.49 1.89
CA ILE A 180 2.79 17.47 1.75
C ILE A 180 1.40 18.07 1.93
N PHE A 181 0.40 17.45 1.32
CA PHE A 181 -0.98 17.93 1.36
C PHE A 181 -1.62 17.74 2.76
N ARG A 182 -1.48 16.54 3.32
CA ARG A 182 -2.02 16.16 4.63
C ARG A 182 -1.00 15.38 5.46
N ASN A 183 -0.60 15.93 6.60
CA ASN A 183 0.33 15.29 7.53
C ASN A 183 -0.28 14.16 8.37
N ASP A 184 -1.60 14.02 8.31
CA ASP A 184 -2.37 13.00 9.01
C ASP A 184 -2.89 11.88 8.10
N ARG A 185 -2.47 11.87 6.83
CA ARG A 185 -2.89 10.90 5.81
C ARG A 185 -1.73 10.30 5.03
N PHE A 186 -0.53 10.32 5.61
CA PHE A 186 0.63 9.61 5.10
C PHE A 186 1.11 8.59 6.12
N TRP A 187 1.07 7.32 5.74
CA TRP A 187 1.45 6.18 6.56
C TRP A 187 2.82 5.65 6.12
N LEU A 188 3.83 5.82 6.97
CA LEU A 188 5.21 5.38 6.71
C LEU A 188 5.63 4.34 7.74
N CYS A 189 6.03 3.16 7.27
CA CYS A 189 6.54 2.08 8.12
C CYS A 189 7.98 1.72 7.74
N GLY A 190 8.75 1.23 8.71
CA GLY A 190 10.05 0.61 8.46
C GLY A 190 9.99 -0.87 8.73
N ASP A 191 9.81 -1.68 7.68
CA ASP A 191 9.50 -3.11 7.80
C ASP A 191 10.18 -4.02 6.77
N HIS A 192 10.71 -3.50 5.66
CA HIS A 192 11.27 -4.33 4.58
C HIS A 192 12.72 -4.74 4.81
N VAL A 193 13.55 -3.79 5.24
CA VAL A 193 15.01 -3.94 5.40
C VAL A 193 15.43 -3.74 6.84
N VAL A 194 14.76 -2.84 7.55
CA VAL A 194 15.15 -2.46 8.91
C VAL A 194 14.91 -3.61 9.89
N ASP A 195 15.99 -4.02 10.56
CA ASP A 195 15.98 -4.98 11.66
C ASP A 195 17.14 -4.66 12.62
N PRO A 196 16.96 -4.69 13.95
CA PRO A 196 18.00 -4.42 14.94
C PRO A 196 19.31 -5.15 14.71
N ARG A 197 19.28 -6.37 14.15
CA ARG A 197 20.48 -7.17 13.84
C ARG A 197 21.37 -6.56 12.76
N VAL A 198 20.81 -5.67 11.92
CA VAL A 198 21.50 -5.06 10.78
C VAL A 198 21.47 -3.52 10.79
N ASN A 199 20.98 -2.91 11.87
CA ASN A 199 20.88 -1.45 12.00
C ASN A 199 22.23 -0.72 11.93
N GLU A 200 23.35 -1.40 12.18
CA GLU A 200 24.69 -0.82 12.07
C GLU A 200 25.15 -0.67 10.60
N LEU A 201 24.46 -1.30 9.65
CA LEU A 201 24.81 -1.18 8.23
C LEU A 201 24.47 0.23 7.73
N PRO A 202 25.40 0.94 7.05
CA PRO A 202 25.18 2.32 6.61
C PRO A 202 23.93 2.52 5.74
N GLN A 203 23.61 1.52 4.90
CA GLN A 203 22.41 1.53 4.07
C GLN A 203 21.11 1.49 4.89
N VAL A 204 21.09 0.73 5.98
CA VAL A 204 19.94 0.62 6.87
C VAL A 204 19.79 1.91 7.69
N GLN A 205 20.90 2.46 8.19
CA GLN A 205 20.92 3.76 8.87
C GLN A 205 20.42 4.90 7.97
N ALA A 206 20.73 4.86 6.67
CA ALA A 206 20.25 5.85 5.71
C ALA A 206 18.72 5.79 5.54
N LEU A 207 18.14 4.58 5.48
CA LEU A 207 16.68 4.38 5.40
C LEU A 207 15.99 4.87 6.67
N ILE A 208 16.47 4.46 7.84
CA ILE A 208 15.95 4.93 9.14
C ILE A 208 16.00 6.46 9.22
N SER A 209 17.15 7.05 8.87
CA SER A 209 17.32 8.50 8.88
C SER A 209 16.40 9.19 7.89
N GLY A 210 16.13 8.59 6.72
CA GLY A 210 15.18 9.11 5.73
C GLY A 210 13.75 9.17 6.25
N SER A 211 13.32 8.12 6.93
CA SER A 211 12.00 8.05 7.57
C SER A 211 11.87 9.04 8.73
N GLU A 212 12.88 9.15 9.59
CA GLU A 212 12.90 10.13 10.69
C GLU A 212 12.91 11.59 10.18
N ARG A 213 13.64 11.86 9.08
CA ARG A 213 13.60 13.16 8.42
C ARG A 213 12.22 13.47 7.87
N ALA A 214 11.54 12.50 7.25
CA ALA A 214 10.18 12.67 6.74
C ALA A 214 9.20 12.98 7.88
N LYS A 215 9.23 12.19 8.97
CA LYS A 215 8.42 12.43 10.19
C LYS A 215 8.52 13.89 10.62
N LYS A 216 9.75 14.39 10.80
CA LYS A 216 10.02 15.75 11.29
C LYS A 216 9.65 16.84 10.29
N THR A 217 10.04 16.65 9.02
CA THR A 217 9.86 17.65 7.95
C THR A 217 8.38 17.84 7.63
N PHE A 218 7.62 16.75 7.66
CA PHE A 218 6.20 16.74 7.33
C PHE A 218 5.28 16.85 8.54
N LYS A 219 5.85 16.88 9.76
CA LYS A 219 5.10 16.83 11.02
C LYS A 219 4.08 15.68 11.03
N MET A 220 4.52 14.47 10.70
CA MET A 220 3.63 13.33 10.53
C MET A 220 2.98 12.95 11.86
N THR A 221 1.66 12.78 11.87
CA THR A 221 0.94 12.22 13.03
C THR A 221 0.87 10.70 12.99
N GLU A 222 1.11 10.11 11.82
CA GLU A 222 0.94 8.69 11.53
C GLU A 222 2.27 8.00 11.25
N TYR A 223 3.11 7.95 12.29
CA TYR A 223 4.42 7.29 12.26
C TYR A 223 4.77 6.74 13.65
N GLN A 224 4.90 5.42 13.78
CA GLN A 224 5.19 4.72 15.04
C GLN A 224 6.61 4.14 15.09
N GLY A 225 7.44 4.48 14.11
CA GLY A 225 8.83 4.05 14.03
C GLY A 225 9.02 2.68 13.35
N MET A 226 10.26 2.20 13.45
CA MET A 226 10.73 0.98 12.79
C MET A 226 10.22 -0.27 13.52
N ASN A 227 9.89 -1.32 12.78
CA ASN A 227 9.44 -2.62 13.30
C ASN A 227 8.23 -2.56 14.25
N TYR A 228 7.44 -1.48 14.22
CA TYR A 228 6.16 -1.40 14.93
C TYR A 228 5.12 -2.32 14.28
N THR A 229 5.11 -2.35 12.94
CA THR A 229 4.17 -3.10 12.13
C THR A 229 4.77 -3.37 10.76
N ILE A 230 4.38 -4.48 10.14
CA ILE A 230 4.43 -4.61 8.69
C ILE A 230 3.41 -3.62 8.12
N LEU A 231 3.78 -2.88 7.06
CA LEU A 231 3.09 -1.70 6.53
C LEU A 231 1.56 -1.85 6.51
N HIS A 232 1.08 -2.98 6.03
CA HIS A 232 -0.35 -3.22 5.79
C HIS A 232 -1.12 -3.62 7.05
N THR A 233 -0.47 -4.30 8.00
CA THR A 233 -1.14 -4.98 9.12
C THR A 233 -1.92 -4.01 9.99
N GLU A 234 -1.25 -3.03 10.61
CA GLU A 234 -1.96 -2.03 11.42
C GLU A 234 -2.71 -1.02 10.56
N PHE A 235 -2.39 -0.90 9.27
CA PHE A 235 -3.16 -0.03 8.38
C PHE A 235 -4.58 -0.56 8.14
N TYR A 236 -4.75 -1.83 7.77
CA TYR A 236 -6.10 -2.40 7.60
C TYR A 236 -6.83 -2.57 8.95
N ARG A 237 -6.08 -2.86 10.04
CA ARG A 237 -6.68 -3.05 11.38
C ARG A 237 -7.19 -1.76 11.99
N GLU A 238 -6.52 -0.64 11.77
CA GLU A 238 -6.80 0.60 12.50
C GLU A 238 -7.16 1.79 11.59
N ARG A 239 -6.75 1.85 10.32
CA ARG A 239 -6.87 3.07 9.50
C ARG A 239 -7.80 2.94 8.32
N ALA A 240 -7.67 1.88 7.52
CA ALA A 240 -8.52 1.66 6.36
C ALA A 240 -9.99 1.56 6.77
N GLN A 241 -10.89 2.22 6.05
CA GLN A 241 -12.32 2.15 6.33
C GLN A 241 -13.11 1.88 5.05
N PRO A 242 -14.30 1.26 5.18
CA PRO A 242 -15.26 1.18 4.10
C PRO A 242 -15.44 2.52 3.39
N GLY A 243 -15.37 2.45 2.06
CA GLY A 243 -15.61 3.58 1.17
C GLY A 243 -14.41 4.50 0.94
N MET A 244 -13.25 4.27 1.58
CA MET A 244 -12.03 5.05 1.33
C MET A 244 -11.35 4.67 0.02
N LEU A 245 -10.66 5.63 -0.62
CA LEU A 245 -9.70 5.42 -1.70
C LEU A 245 -8.28 5.62 -1.21
N VAL A 246 -7.47 4.56 -1.25
CA VAL A 246 -6.11 4.52 -0.73
C VAL A 246 -5.12 4.20 -1.84
N VAL A 247 -3.97 4.87 -1.83
CA VAL A 247 -2.84 4.53 -2.71
C VAL A 247 -1.60 4.23 -1.88
N GLY A 248 -0.77 3.28 -2.31
CA GLY A 248 0.45 2.94 -1.56
C GLY A 248 1.59 2.54 -2.48
N SER A 249 2.83 2.87 -2.11
CA SER A 249 4.02 2.41 -2.85
C SER A 249 4.46 1.01 -2.38
N ASP A 250 3.48 0.09 -2.35
CA ASP A 250 3.63 -1.33 -2.11
C ASP A 250 2.41 -2.07 -2.68
N SER A 251 2.65 -3.16 -3.41
CA SER A 251 1.61 -3.99 -4.04
C SER A 251 0.52 -4.48 -3.09
N HIS A 252 0.83 -4.80 -1.83
CA HIS A 252 -0.13 -5.43 -0.91
C HIS A 252 -1.03 -4.42 -0.20
N THR A 253 -0.98 -3.15 -0.62
CA THR A 253 -1.93 -2.10 -0.20
C THR A 253 -3.37 -2.55 -0.43
N CYS A 254 -3.62 -3.38 -1.46
CA CYS A 254 -4.90 -4.00 -1.75
C CYS A 254 -5.50 -4.83 -0.61
N SER A 255 -4.71 -5.29 0.37
CA SER A 255 -5.19 -6.00 1.57
C SER A 255 -6.26 -5.21 2.33
N SER A 256 -6.23 -3.88 2.27
CA SER A 256 -7.24 -3.02 2.88
C SER A 256 -8.64 -3.20 2.27
N GLY A 257 -8.74 -3.81 1.09
CA GLY A 257 -10.02 -4.21 0.49
C GLY A 257 -10.84 -5.19 1.32
N ALA A 258 -10.22 -5.91 2.25
CA ALA A 258 -10.90 -6.77 3.23
C ALA A 258 -11.92 -6.00 4.09
N VAL A 259 -11.74 -4.69 4.26
CA VAL A 259 -12.67 -3.83 5.01
C VAL A 259 -13.50 -2.91 4.11
N GLY A 260 -13.67 -3.24 2.83
CA GLY A 260 -14.48 -2.44 1.89
C GLY A 260 -13.84 -1.11 1.46
N CYS A 261 -12.51 -0.99 1.61
CA CYS A 261 -11.71 0.13 1.12
C CYS A 261 -11.20 -0.16 -0.30
N LEU A 262 -11.25 0.81 -1.20
CA LEU A 262 -10.62 0.70 -2.51
C LEU A 262 -9.15 1.10 -2.40
N ALA A 263 -8.26 0.11 -2.26
CA ALA A 263 -6.84 0.36 -1.98
C ALA A 263 -5.94 -0.16 -3.11
N ILE A 264 -5.07 0.69 -3.64
CA ILE A 264 -4.31 0.43 -4.88
C ILE A 264 -2.81 0.63 -4.64
N GLY A 265 -1.98 -0.36 -4.98
CA GLY A 265 -0.51 -0.19 -5.03
C GLY A 265 -0.08 0.61 -6.28
N LEU A 266 0.91 1.52 -6.18
CA LEU A 266 1.51 2.31 -7.28
C LEU A 266 3.06 2.43 -7.15
N GLY A 267 3.84 1.80 -8.06
CA GLY A 267 5.31 1.63 -7.88
C GLY A 267 5.93 0.40 -8.57
N ALA A 268 7.25 0.19 -8.47
CA ALA A 268 8.02 -0.77 -9.29
C ALA A 268 7.77 -2.27 -8.99
N ALA A 269 6.96 -2.61 -7.98
CA ALA A 269 6.60 -3.99 -7.62
C ALA A 269 5.07 -4.23 -7.64
N ASP A 270 4.30 -3.27 -8.16
CA ASP A 270 2.99 -3.00 -7.57
C ASP A 270 1.82 -3.81 -8.15
N VAL A 271 2.13 -4.85 -8.91
CA VAL A 271 1.12 -5.60 -9.68
C VAL A 271 1.00 -7.06 -9.31
N ALA A 272 1.64 -7.62 -8.29
CA ALA A 272 1.64 -9.09 -8.18
C ALA A 272 0.22 -9.74 -8.09
N LEU A 273 -0.72 -9.24 -7.27
CA LEU A 273 -2.11 -9.74 -7.34
C LEU A 273 -2.81 -9.46 -8.70
N PRO A 274 -2.62 -8.29 -9.33
CA PRO A 274 -2.99 -8.09 -10.75
C PRO A 274 -2.15 -8.82 -11.81
N LEU A 275 -1.01 -9.41 -11.46
CA LEU A 275 -0.06 -10.14 -12.31
C LEU A 275 -0.34 -11.65 -12.21
N GLU A 276 -0.80 -12.07 -11.03
CA GLU A 276 -1.20 -13.43 -10.61
C GLU A 276 -2.66 -13.69 -10.98
N LEU A 277 -3.56 -12.69 -10.84
CA LEU A 277 -5.01 -12.82 -11.12
C LEU A 277 -5.58 -11.76 -12.07
N GLY A 278 -4.79 -10.81 -12.57
CA GLY A 278 -5.28 -9.75 -13.47
C GLY A 278 -5.97 -8.53 -12.80
N GLY A 279 -6.37 -8.61 -11.53
CA GLY A 279 -7.12 -7.56 -10.85
C GLY A 279 -6.28 -6.46 -10.18
N ILE A 280 -6.51 -5.17 -10.50
CA ILE A 280 -5.81 -3.99 -9.93
C ILE A 280 -5.85 -3.95 -8.38
N THR A 281 -6.93 -4.47 -7.79
CA THR A 281 -7.15 -4.59 -6.34
C THR A 281 -8.32 -5.56 -6.09
N GLY A 282 -8.42 -6.09 -4.87
CA GLY A 282 -9.58 -6.88 -4.42
C GLY A 282 -10.36 -6.09 -3.38
N ILE A 283 -11.70 -6.18 -3.38
CA ILE A 283 -12.55 -5.49 -2.41
C ILE A 283 -13.72 -6.39 -2.00
N PHE A 284 -13.98 -6.45 -0.70
CA PHE A 284 -15.13 -7.14 -0.14
C PHE A 284 -16.27 -6.16 0.12
N MET A 285 -17.50 -6.59 -0.12
CA MET A 285 -18.67 -5.82 0.30
C MET A 285 -18.69 -5.75 1.82
N PRO A 286 -18.68 -4.55 2.42
CA PRO A 286 -18.71 -4.44 3.86
C PRO A 286 -20.08 -4.90 4.38
N ASP A 287 -20.05 -5.75 5.40
CA ASP A 287 -21.21 -6.35 6.05
C ASP A 287 -21.17 -6.07 7.57
N ASP A 288 -22.02 -6.76 8.33
CA ASP A 288 -22.04 -6.68 9.80
C ASP A 288 -20.69 -7.07 10.44
N THR A 289 -19.96 -8.01 9.83
CA THR A 289 -18.62 -8.42 10.31
C THR A 289 -17.65 -7.26 10.16
N THR A 290 -17.60 -6.63 8.99
CA THR A 290 -16.78 -5.44 8.75
C THR A 290 -17.19 -4.30 9.68
N HIS A 291 -18.49 -3.99 9.78
CA HIS A 291 -19.00 -2.93 10.64
C HIS A 291 -18.56 -3.10 12.11
N ASN A 292 -18.71 -4.31 12.64
CA ASN A 292 -18.29 -4.65 13.99
C ASN A 292 -16.77 -4.58 14.16
N PHE A 293 -16.01 -5.02 13.16
CA PHE A 293 -14.54 -4.91 13.16
C PHE A 293 -14.08 -3.45 13.26
N ILE A 294 -14.67 -2.55 12.46
CA ILE A 294 -14.35 -1.11 12.48
C ILE A 294 -14.76 -0.47 13.82
N ASN A 295 -15.96 -0.72 14.32
CA ASN A 295 -16.48 -0.07 15.53
C ASN A 295 -15.70 -0.42 16.81
N ARG A 296 -15.01 -1.57 16.83
CA ARG A 296 -14.17 -2.02 17.95
C ARG A 296 -12.82 -1.32 18.04
N ARG A 297 -12.41 -0.59 17.00
CA ARG A 297 -11.17 0.20 17.03
C ARG A 297 -11.19 1.18 18.20
N LYS A 298 -10.02 1.35 18.82
CA LYS A 298 -9.88 2.12 20.07
C LYS A 298 -10.11 3.61 19.84
N LEU A 299 -9.49 4.16 18.80
CA LEU A 299 -9.51 5.60 18.53
C LEU A 299 -10.77 5.98 17.75
N ALA A 300 -11.45 7.05 18.16
CA ALA A 300 -12.66 7.53 17.49
C ALA A 300 -12.39 7.89 16.01
N ARG A 301 -11.27 8.55 15.73
CA ARG A 301 -10.82 8.93 14.37
C ARG A 301 -10.64 7.75 13.40
N HIS A 302 -10.44 6.54 13.94
CA HIS A 302 -10.25 5.30 13.18
C HIS A 302 -11.57 4.60 12.80
N LYS A 303 -12.71 5.10 13.31
CA LYS A 303 -14.05 4.55 13.08
C LYS A 303 -15.12 5.60 12.79
N CYS A 304 -14.76 6.88 12.78
CA CYS A 304 -15.65 7.96 12.41
C CYS A 304 -15.65 8.17 10.89
N HIS A 305 -16.77 8.68 10.35
CA HIS A 305 -16.96 9.00 8.92
C HIS A 305 -16.96 7.81 7.95
N THR A 306 -16.98 6.57 8.44
CA THR A 306 -17.05 5.36 7.60
C THR A 306 -18.23 5.42 6.62
N THR A 307 -18.00 4.97 5.38
CA THR A 307 -18.98 5.02 4.29
C THR A 307 -19.22 3.62 3.74
N TYR A 308 -20.42 3.10 3.95
CA TYR A 308 -20.75 1.75 3.51
C TYR A 308 -21.44 1.79 2.15
N PHE A 309 -20.83 1.16 1.15
CA PHE A 309 -21.42 0.93 -0.15
C PHE A 309 -21.76 -0.54 -0.34
N ARG A 310 -22.78 -0.80 -1.16
CA ARG A 310 -23.10 -2.12 -1.72
C ARG A 310 -23.22 -1.99 -3.24
N PRO A 311 -22.96 -3.05 -4.02
CA PRO A 311 -23.18 -2.97 -5.46
C PRO A 311 -24.68 -2.77 -5.74
N ASP A 312 -25.00 -2.13 -6.86
CA ASP A 312 -26.37 -2.14 -7.34
C ASP A 312 -26.79 -3.54 -7.81
N ALA A 313 -28.10 -3.81 -7.78
CA ALA A 313 -28.64 -5.10 -8.20
C ALA A 313 -28.41 -5.40 -9.70
N ASP A 314 -28.32 -4.35 -10.52
CA ASP A 314 -28.03 -4.35 -11.95
C ASP A 314 -26.58 -3.94 -12.27
N ALA A 315 -25.67 -3.99 -11.28
CA ALA A 315 -24.26 -3.73 -11.53
C ALA A 315 -23.66 -4.80 -12.46
N GLU A 316 -22.99 -4.35 -13.53
CA GLU A 316 -22.38 -5.24 -14.52
C GLU A 316 -20.93 -5.57 -14.12
N TYR A 317 -20.60 -6.85 -14.12
CA TYR A 317 -19.25 -7.36 -13.93
C TYR A 317 -18.72 -7.92 -15.24
N ALA A 318 -17.43 -7.68 -15.54
CA ALA A 318 -16.80 -8.21 -16.73
C ALA A 318 -16.78 -9.76 -16.76
N ALA A 319 -16.65 -10.39 -15.59
CA ALA A 319 -16.80 -11.82 -15.37
C ALA A 319 -17.32 -12.09 -13.96
N VAL A 320 -18.01 -13.22 -13.78
CA VAL A 320 -18.49 -13.69 -12.48
C VAL A 320 -18.01 -15.13 -12.30
N HIS A 321 -17.25 -15.35 -11.23
CA HIS A 321 -16.74 -16.67 -10.85
C HIS A 321 -17.38 -17.08 -9.53
N GLN A 322 -18.04 -18.24 -9.50
CA GLN A 322 -18.68 -18.75 -8.30
C GLN A 322 -17.80 -19.84 -7.68
N ILE A 323 -17.39 -19.62 -6.42
CA ILE A 323 -16.56 -20.55 -5.65
C ILE A 323 -17.39 -21.09 -4.50
N ASP A 324 -17.59 -22.41 -4.45
CA ASP A 324 -18.25 -23.08 -3.33
C ASP A 324 -17.21 -23.40 -2.25
N LEU A 325 -17.28 -22.65 -1.14
CA LEU A 325 -16.34 -22.78 -0.03
C LEU A 325 -16.45 -24.15 0.68
N THR A 326 -17.52 -24.92 0.50
CA THR A 326 -17.68 -26.25 1.11
C THR A 326 -16.75 -27.31 0.50
N HIS A 327 -16.21 -27.04 -0.69
CA HIS A 327 -15.27 -27.93 -1.39
C HIS A 327 -13.80 -27.48 -1.27
N VAL A 328 -13.51 -26.37 -0.57
CA VAL A 328 -12.15 -25.85 -0.43
C VAL A 328 -11.41 -26.63 0.67
N GLY A 329 -10.35 -27.34 0.29
CA GLY A 329 -9.43 -28.03 1.20
C GLY A 329 -8.16 -27.23 1.51
N SER A 330 -7.14 -27.90 2.02
CA SER A 330 -5.79 -27.33 2.19
C SER A 330 -4.99 -27.46 0.89
N PHE A 331 -4.37 -26.38 0.45
CA PHE A 331 -3.58 -26.33 -0.78
C PHE A 331 -2.15 -25.84 -0.53
N ILE A 332 -1.26 -26.23 -1.43
CA ILE A 332 0.12 -25.75 -1.54
C ILE A 332 0.34 -25.13 -2.92
N ALA A 333 0.94 -23.95 -2.97
CA ALA A 333 1.47 -23.37 -4.21
C ALA A 333 2.94 -23.78 -4.38
N ARG A 334 3.24 -24.49 -5.46
CA ARG A 334 4.57 -25.05 -5.70
C ARG A 334 5.53 -24.02 -6.25
N TYR A 335 6.75 -24.05 -5.73
CA TYR A 335 7.83 -23.24 -6.29
C TYR A 335 8.04 -23.53 -7.78
N PRO A 336 8.33 -22.51 -8.63
CA PRO A 336 8.48 -21.09 -8.32
C PRO A 336 7.25 -20.23 -8.65
N ASN A 337 6.07 -20.84 -8.78
CA ASN A 337 4.88 -20.18 -9.31
C ASN A 337 3.75 -20.14 -8.27
N PRO A 338 3.27 -18.95 -7.84
CA PRO A 338 2.16 -18.86 -6.89
C PRO A 338 0.85 -19.42 -7.44
N ASP A 339 0.71 -19.54 -8.77
CA ASP A 339 -0.49 -20.06 -9.43
C ASP A 339 -0.46 -21.58 -9.61
N ASP A 340 0.67 -22.25 -9.37
CA ASP A 340 0.76 -23.71 -9.41
C ASP A 340 0.26 -24.32 -8.09
N VAL A 341 -1.06 -24.29 -7.93
CA VAL A 341 -1.76 -24.68 -6.70
C VAL A 341 -2.29 -26.11 -6.82
N VAL A 342 -1.86 -26.97 -5.91
CA VAL A 342 -2.34 -28.36 -5.78
C VAL A 342 -2.79 -28.66 -4.35
N PRO A 343 -3.71 -29.62 -4.12
CA PRO A 343 -4.02 -30.09 -2.78
C PRO A 343 -2.76 -30.52 -2.01
N VAL A 344 -2.71 -30.24 -0.70
CA VAL A 344 -1.54 -30.61 0.14
C VAL A 344 -1.25 -32.11 0.08
N THR A 345 -2.28 -32.93 -0.04
CA THR A 345 -2.20 -34.40 -0.12
C THR A 345 -1.41 -34.91 -1.35
N GLU A 346 -1.26 -34.12 -2.41
CA GLU A 346 -0.47 -34.53 -3.59
C GLU A 346 1.04 -34.45 -3.35
N GLU A 347 1.46 -33.60 -2.42
CA GLU A 347 2.87 -33.32 -2.11
C GLU A 347 3.23 -33.76 -0.67
N GLU A 348 2.35 -34.54 -0.02
CA GLU A 348 2.47 -34.93 1.37
C GLU A 348 3.78 -35.70 1.64
N GLY A 349 4.42 -35.38 2.77
CA GLY A 349 5.71 -35.95 3.14
C GLY A 349 6.93 -35.28 2.49
N MET A 350 6.76 -34.24 1.67
CA MET A 350 7.86 -33.42 1.15
C MET A 350 8.78 -32.97 2.29
N GLU A 351 10.09 -33.26 2.20
CA GLU A 351 11.08 -32.90 3.22
C GLU A 351 11.34 -31.38 3.21
N LEU A 352 11.39 -30.79 4.40
CA LEU A 352 11.54 -29.35 4.59
C LEU A 352 12.82 -29.04 5.37
N ASN A 353 13.51 -27.99 4.96
CA ASN A 353 14.60 -27.40 5.73
C ASN A 353 14.11 -26.26 6.63
N GLY A 354 13.01 -25.59 6.25
CA GLY A 354 12.44 -24.51 7.04
C GLY A 354 10.93 -24.34 6.94
N CYS A 355 10.35 -23.76 7.99
CA CYS A 355 8.94 -23.38 8.10
C CYS A 355 8.85 -21.92 8.53
N PHE A 356 8.11 -21.10 7.78
CA PHE A 356 7.95 -19.68 8.07
C PHE A 356 6.49 -19.25 8.14
N ILE A 357 6.03 -18.81 9.33
CA ILE A 357 4.70 -18.23 9.53
C ILE A 357 4.84 -16.73 9.72
N GLY A 358 4.29 -15.91 8.82
CA GLY A 358 4.41 -14.46 8.90
C GLY A 358 4.10 -13.73 7.60
N ALA A 359 4.73 -12.59 7.38
CA ALA A 359 4.39 -11.61 6.32
C ALA A 359 3.07 -10.87 6.55
N CYS A 360 2.79 -9.86 5.72
CA CYS A 360 1.55 -9.07 5.78
C CYS A 360 0.28 -9.90 5.50
N THR A 361 0.40 -11.07 4.89
CA THR A 361 -0.71 -11.97 4.58
C THR A 361 -1.17 -12.80 5.77
N THR A 362 -0.31 -13.01 6.76
CA THR A 362 -0.66 -13.78 7.96
C THR A 362 -1.33 -12.87 8.97
N THR A 363 -2.62 -13.04 9.15
CA THR A 363 -3.44 -12.25 10.08
C THR A 363 -3.19 -12.65 11.54
N GLU A 364 -3.72 -11.88 12.49
CA GLU A 364 -3.69 -12.29 13.89
C GLU A 364 -4.47 -13.59 14.11
N GLU A 365 -5.58 -13.74 13.41
CA GLU A 365 -6.41 -14.93 13.39
C GLU A 365 -5.57 -16.13 12.90
N ASP A 366 -4.83 -16.01 11.79
CA ASP A 366 -3.95 -17.08 11.31
C ASP A 366 -2.88 -17.49 12.33
N LEU A 367 -2.31 -16.53 13.06
CA LEU A 367 -1.35 -16.81 14.14
C LEU A 367 -1.98 -17.56 15.31
N ILE A 368 -3.22 -17.20 15.68
CA ILE A 368 -3.99 -17.95 16.68
C ILE A 368 -4.27 -19.37 16.16
N LEU A 369 -4.60 -19.52 14.87
CA LEU A 369 -4.97 -20.81 14.29
C LEU A 369 -3.76 -21.74 14.25
N GLY A 370 -2.61 -21.23 13.80
CA GLY A 370 -1.34 -21.95 13.81
C GLY A 370 -0.99 -22.43 15.22
N ALA A 371 -1.15 -21.59 16.25
CA ALA A 371 -0.95 -22.01 17.63
C ALA A 371 -1.89 -23.15 18.04
N LEU A 372 -3.19 -23.04 17.73
CA LEU A 372 -4.15 -24.10 18.07
C LEU A 372 -3.87 -25.41 17.33
N VAL A 373 -3.43 -25.36 16.07
CA VAL A 373 -3.01 -26.55 15.31
C VAL A 373 -1.83 -27.23 16.00
N MET A 374 -0.79 -26.48 16.38
CA MET A 374 0.37 -27.04 17.08
C MET A 374 0.01 -27.59 18.46
N GLU A 375 -0.91 -26.93 19.17
CA GLU A 375 -1.42 -27.44 20.45
C GLU A 375 -2.10 -28.80 20.29
N GLN A 376 -2.90 -28.99 19.24
CA GLN A 376 -3.52 -30.29 18.94
C GLN A 376 -2.47 -31.34 18.57
N ALA A 377 -1.45 -30.98 17.78
CA ALA A 377 -0.36 -31.88 17.44
C ALA A 377 0.37 -32.36 18.71
N MET A 378 0.74 -31.45 19.61
CA MET A 378 1.42 -31.79 20.87
C MET A 378 0.54 -32.63 21.80
N LYS A 379 -0.76 -32.37 21.89
CA LYS A 379 -1.72 -33.20 22.65
C LYS A 379 -1.78 -34.64 22.12
N ARG A 380 -1.55 -34.83 20.82
CA ARG A 380 -1.47 -36.16 20.18
C ARG A 380 -0.09 -36.81 20.30
N GLY A 381 0.86 -36.14 20.97
CA GLY A 381 2.19 -36.68 21.24
C GLY A 381 3.28 -36.24 20.27
N SER A 382 2.97 -35.38 19.28
CA SER A 382 3.98 -34.82 18.38
C SER A 382 4.99 -33.97 19.14
N LYS A 383 6.27 -34.09 18.78
CA LYS A 383 7.37 -33.30 19.35
C LYS A 383 8.23 -32.76 18.21
N PRO A 384 8.64 -31.47 18.26
CA PRO A 384 9.43 -30.89 17.19
C PRO A 384 10.81 -31.56 17.10
N THR A 385 11.27 -31.84 15.88
CA THR A 385 12.64 -32.33 15.68
C THR A 385 13.67 -31.25 16.00
N ALA A 386 14.84 -31.66 16.50
CA ALA A 386 15.98 -30.76 16.72
C ALA A 386 16.56 -30.15 15.42
N LYS A 387 16.25 -30.73 14.26
CA LYS A 387 16.62 -30.22 12.93
C LYS A 387 15.48 -29.38 12.34
N GLY A 388 15.86 -28.50 11.41
CA GLY A 388 14.94 -27.61 10.69
C GLY A 388 14.80 -26.24 11.34
N LYS A 389 14.64 -25.22 10.50
CA LYS A 389 14.45 -23.84 10.93
C LYS A 389 12.96 -23.54 11.05
N ARG A 390 12.54 -22.88 12.13
CA ARG A 390 11.15 -22.51 12.36
C ARG A 390 11.10 -21.07 12.82
N LYS A 391 10.40 -20.22 12.07
CA LYS A 391 10.30 -18.79 12.38
C LYS A 391 8.85 -18.35 12.31
N VAL A 392 8.41 -17.64 13.34
CA VAL A 392 7.11 -16.96 13.34
C VAL A 392 7.33 -15.45 13.49
N VAL A 393 6.76 -14.65 12.59
CA VAL A 393 6.82 -13.19 12.65
C VAL A 393 5.40 -12.62 12.69
N PRO A 394 4.94 -12.18 13.87
CA PRO A 394 3.68 -11.46 13.97
C PRO A 394 3.71 -10.14 13.20
N GLY A 395 2.60 -9.79 12.55
CA GLY A 395 2.53 -8.63 11.67
C GLY A 395 2.64 -7.27 12.37
N SER A 396 2.50 -7.20 13.70
CA SER A 396 2.65 -5.95 14.46
C SER A 396 2.96 -6.19 15.94
N MET A 397 3.50 -5.17 16.61
CA MET A 397 3.77 -5.21 18.04
C MET A 397 2.50 -5.36 18.89
N PRO A 398 1.36 -4.69 18.59
CA PRO A 398 0.09 -4.98 19.24
C PRO A 398 -0.34 -6.45 19.16
N ILE A 399 -0.18 -7.08 17.99
CA ILE A 399 -0.48 -8.52 17.82
C ILE A 399 0.45 -9.36 18.67
N LEU A 400 1.77 -9.16 18.57
CA LEU A 400 2.76 -9.91 19.37
C LEU A 400 2.49 -9.76 20.87
N TYR A 401 2.18 -8.56 21.34
CA TYR A 401 1.82 -8.31 22.73
C TYR A 401 0.58 -9.11 23.16
N ARG A 402 -0.47 -9.14 22.33
CA ARG A 402 -1.68 -9.93 22.60
C ARG A 402 -1.40 -11.42 22.62
N LEU A 403 -0.65 -11.96 21.65
CA LEU A 403 -0.28 -13.38 21.60
C LEU A 403 0.50 -13.81 22.85
N ARG A 404 1.44 -12.98 23.33
CA ARG A 404 2.15 -13.21 24.61
C ARG A 404 1.22 -13.20 25.80
N LYS A 405 0.32 -12.20 25.90
CA LYS A 405 -0.67 -12.12 26.99
C LYS A 405 -1.59 -13.34 27.03
N LEU A 406 -1.93 -13.90 25.87
CA LEU A 406 -2.75 -15.10 25.72
C LEU A 406 -1.95 -16.41 25.85
N ARG A 407 -0.63 -16.34 26.09
CA ARG A 407 0.30 -17.48 26.14
C ARG A 407 0.31 -18.33 24.86
N LEU A 408 -0.03 -17.74 23.73
CA LEU A 408 0.03 -18.41 22.42
C LEU A 408 1.46 -18.41 21.89
N CYS A 409 2.28 -17.43 22.28
CA CYS A 409 3.72 -17.43 22.00
C CYS A 409 4.42 -18.65 22.59
N ASP A 410 4.08 -19.04 23.83
CA ASP A 410 4.62 -20.23 24.49
C ASP A 410 4.42 -21.48 23.63
N ILE A 411 3.26 -21.61 22.95
CA ILE A 411 2.97 -22.74 22.06
C ILE A 411 3.88 -22.77 20.83
N TYR A 412 4.17 -21.60 20.25
CA TYR A 412 5.13 -21.49 19.15
C TYR A 412 6.54 -21.91 19.60
N GLU A 413 6.97 -21.41 20.76
CA GLU A 413 8.29 -21.72 21.35
C GLU A 413 8.40 -23.22 21.70
N ASP A 414 7.37 -23.82 22.29
CA ASP A 414 7.28 -25.25 22.59
C ASP A 414 7.32 -26.11 21.31
N ALA A 415 6.78 -25.60 20.19
CA ALA A 415 6.89 -26.20 18.86
C ALA A 415 8.23 -25.90 18.15
N GLY A 416 9.15 -25.21 18.82
CA GLY A 416 10.50 -24.91 18.34
C GLY A 416 10.60 -23.71 17.39
N PHE A 417 9.58 -22.85 17.33
CA PHE A 417 9.64 -21.61 16.55
C PHE A 417 10.41 -20.52 17.29
N GLU A 418 11.28 -19.83 16.55
CA GLU A 418 11.80 -18.54 16.98
C GLU A 418 10.75 -17.45 16.69
N ILE A 419 10.43 -16.62 17.69
CA ILE A 419 9.54 -15.47 17.52
C ILE A 419 10.37 -14.28 17.04
N GLY A 420 10.10 -13.79 15.84
CA GLY A 420 10.72 -12.58 15.30
C GLY A 420 9.97 -11.30 15.65
N ILE A 421 10.56 -10.19 15.23
CA ILE A 421 9.98 -8.85 15.34
C ILE A 421 9.13 -8.54 14.10
N PRO A 422 8.15 -7.63 14.19
CA PRO A 422 7.38 -7.22 13.02
C PRO A 422 8.27 -6.69 11.90
N GLY A 423 8.14 -7.32 10.73
CA GLY A 423 8.90 -7.01 9.52
C GLY A 423 8.63 -8.05 8.42
N CYS A 424 9.01 -7.76 7.18
CA CYS A 424 8.79 -8.68 6.07
C CYS A 424 9.56 -10.00 6.22
N SER A 425 10.74 -9.99 6.87
CA SER A 425 11.56 -11.19 7.14
C SER A 425 11.77 -12.03 5.86
N TYR A 426 11.61 -13.36 5.94
CA TYR A 426 11.76 -14.29 4.81
C TYR A 426 10.81 -14.01 3.62
N CYS A 427 9.75 -13.20 3.78
CA CYS A 427 8.81 -12.86 2.69
C CYS A 427 9.49 -12.21 1.48
N VAL A 428 10.52 -11.41 1.73
CA VAL A 428 11.26 -10.69 0.68
C VAL A 428 12.76 -10.97 0.72
N GLY A 429 13.28 -11.59 1.79
CA GLY A 429 14.68 -11.99 1.88
C GLY A 429 15.69 -10.82 1.78
N MET A 430 15.27 -9.59 2.10
CA MET A 430 16.09 -8.37 1.95
C MET A 430 16.72 -7.88 3.25
N SER A 431 16.29 -8.41 4.40
CA SER A 431 16.78 -8.01 5.72
C SER A 431 17.68 -9.10 6.31
N ALA A 432 17.67 -9.24 7.64
CA ALA A 432 18.48 -10.17 8.40
C ALA A 432 18.10 -11.65 8.19
N ASP A 433 16.87 -11.94 7.75
CA ASP A 433 16.39 -13.29 7.50
C ASP A 433 16.43 -13.64 6.00
N GLN A 434 17.21 -14.67 5.65
CA GLN A 434 17.34 -15.19 4.28
C GLN A 434 17.48 -16.72 4.29
N ALA A 435 16.76 -17.39 3.41
CA ALA A 435 16.89 -18.83 3.18
C ALA A 435 18.21 -19.12 2.42
N ALA A 436 18.90 -20.20 2.80
CA ALA A 436 20.17 -20.56 2.17
C ALA A 436 19.94 -21.29 0.83
N PRO A 437 20.94 -21.30 -0.07
CA PRO A 437 20.85 -22.03 -1.33
C PRO A 437 20.52 -23.51 -1.13
N GLY A 438 19.55 -24.02 -1.88
CA GLY A 438 19.09 -25.41 -1.82
C GLY A 438 18.18 -25.75 -0.64
N GLU A 439 17.91 -24.82 0.28
CA GLU A 439 16.94 -25.06 1.34
C GLU A 439 15.50 -25.04 0.79
N VAL A 440 14.73 -26.06 1.14
CA VAL A 440 13.29 -26.17 0.85
C VAL A 440 12.49 -25.62 2.04
N TRP A 441 11.65 -24.64 1.77
CA TRP A 441 10.84 -23.96 2.77
C TRP A 441 9.35 -24.09 2.44
N ILE A 442 8.52 -24.12 3.47
CA ILE A 442 7.09 -23.86 3.36
C ILE A 442 6.73 -22.60 4.16
N SER A 443 5.88 -21.73 3.60
CA SER A 443 5.56 -20.45 4.21
C SER A 443 4.11 -20.01 4.02
N SER A 444 3.59 -19.23 4.99
CA SER A 444 2.31 -18.52 4.90
C SER A 444 2.38 -17.12 4.27
N GLN A 445 3.49 -16.83 3.59
CA GLN A 445 3.60 -15.67 2.70
C GLN A 445 2.84 -15.91 1.39
N ASN A 446 2.94 -14.97 0.45
CA ASN A 446 2.19 -14.96 -0.80
C ASN A 446 3.02 -15.03 -2.08
N ARG A 447 4.36 -15.07 -2.00
CA ARG A 447 5.22 -15.14 -3.18
C ARG A 447 6.32 -16.19 -3.04
N ASN A 448 6.52 -16.97 -4.10
CA ASN A 448 7.51 -18.04 -4.17
C ASN A 448 8.41 -18.00 -5.41
N PHE A 449 8.55 -16.85 -6.07
CA PHE A 449 9.46 -16.71 -7.21
C PHE A 449 10.91 -17.09 -6.87
N GLU A 450 11.68 -17.41 -7.90
CA GLU A 450 13.10 -17.73 -7.74
C GLU A 450 13.83 -16.62 -6.96
N ASN A 451 14.68 -17.03 -6.00
CA ASN A 451 15.47 -16.14 -5.15
C ASN A 451 14.67 -15.23 -4.19
N ARG A 452 13.33 -15.36 -4.11
CA ARG A 452 12.48 -14.47 -3.31
C ARG A 452 12.76 -14.52 -1.80
N MET A 453 12.94 -15.71 -1.23
CA MET A 453 13.24 -15.88 0.20
C MET A 453 14.74 -15.78 0.52
N GLY A 454 15.58 -15.74 -0.53
CA GLY A 454 17.03 -15.89 -0.45
C GLY A 454 17.56 -16.57 -1.70
N LYS A 455 18.79 -16.22 -2.09
CA LYS A 455 19.40 -16.69 -3.34
C LYS A 455 19.49 -18.22 -3.39
N GLY A 456 18.94 -18.83 -4.44
CA GLY A 456 18.94 -20.27 -4.68
C GLY A 456 18.05 -21.08 -3.72
N SER A 457 17.19 -20.43 -2.94
CA SER A 457 16.22 -21.10 -2.07
C SER A 457 14.98 -21.56 -2.84
N ILE A 458 14.32 -22.58 -2.31
CA ILE A 458 13.05 -23.14 -2.82
C ILE A 458 11.99 -22.83 -1.77
N GLY A 459 11.02 -21.97 -2.09
CA GLY A 459 9.94 -21.61 -1.18
C GLY A 459 8.58 -22.09 -1.69
N HIS A 460 7.83 -22.86 -0.92
CA HIS A 460 6.45 -23.21 -1.22
C HIS A 460 5.50 -22.38 -0.36
N LEU A 461 4.28 -22.14 -0.85
CA LEU A 461 3.27 -21.36 -0.12
C LEU A 461 2.15 -22.26 0.39
N ALA A 462 1.70 -22.06 1.61
CA ALA A 462 0.55 -22.74 2.18
C ALA A 462 -0.08 -21.91 3.30
N SER A 463 -1.24 -22.32 3.82
CA SER A 463 -1.85 -21.64 4.98
C SER A 463 -0.97 -21.75 6.24
N ALA A 464 -1.10 -20.81 7.18
CA ALA A 464 -0.40 -20.87 8.47
C ALA A 464 -0.70 -22.18 9.23
N ALA A 465 -1.90 -22.73 9.09
CA ALA A 465 -2.28 -24.03 9.63
C ALA A 465 -1.46 -25.19 9.02
N THR A 466 -1.27 -25.19 7.70
CA THR A 466 -0.45 -26.21 7.01
C THR A 466 1.01 -26.12 7.42
N VAL A 467 1.57 -24.91 7.48
CA VAL A 467 2.95 -24.68 7.94
C VAL A 467 3.13 -25.13 9.39
N ALA A 468 2.17 -24.80 10.26
CA ALA A 468 2.16 -25.21 11.66
C ALA A 468 2.14 -26.74 11.81
N ALA A 469 1.27 -27.44 11.10
CA ALA A 469 1.22 -28.90 11.12
C ALA A 469 2.53 -29.53 10.63
N SER A 470 3.09 -28.99 9.54
CA SER A 470 4.32 -29.48 8.88
C SER A 470 5.59 -29.28 9.72
N SER A 471 5.55 -28.37 10.69
CA SER A 471 6.73 -27.94 11.46
C SER A 471 7.31 -29.00 12.39
N PHE A 472 6.52 -29.97 12.86
CA PHE A 472 6.98 -30.91 13.88
C PHE A 472 8.07 -31.83 13.35
N GLU A 473 7.79 -32.52 12.25
CA GLU A 473 8.70 -33.48 11.62
C GLU A 473 9.54 -32.87 10.49
N MET A 474 9.31 -31.60 10.16
CA MET A 474 9.87 -30.93 8.98
C MET A 474 9.51 -31.65 7.68
N LYS A 475 8.23 -32.03 7.57
CA LYS A 475 7.65 -32.62 6.36
C LYS A 475 6.31 -31.97 6.07
N LEU A 476 5.94 -31.84 4.80
CA LEU A 476 4.61 -31.34 4.44
C LEU A 476 3.53 -32.28 4.99
N VAL A 477 2.58 -31.72 5.75
CA VAL A 477 1.47 -32.44 6.39
C VAL A 477 0.17 -31.70 6.13
N ASP A 478 -0.87 -32.44 5.74
CA ASP A 478 -2.22 -31.88 5.65
C ASP A 478 -2.78 -31.58 7.06
N PRO A 479 -3.24 -30.34 7.35
CA PRO A 479 -3.67 -29.95 8.69
C PRO A 479 -5.11 -30.38 9.04
N SER A 480 -5.86 -31.03 8.15
CA SER A 480 -7.31 -31.26 8.29
C SER A 480 -7.68 -31.98 9.58
N ASP A 481 -6.95 -33.04 9.93
CA ASP A 481 -7.20 -33.81 11.16
C ASP A 481 -6.95 -32.99 12.43
N LEU A 482 -5.98 -32.07 12.41
CA LEU A 482 -5.67 -31.19 13.53
C LEU A 482 -6.69 -30.07 13.64
N LEU A 483 -7.08 -29.48 12.50
CA LEU A 483 -8.12 -28.45 12.40
C LEU A 483 -9.47 -28.96 12.92
N ALA A 484 -9.86 -30.18 12.55
CA ALA A 484 -11.10 -30.80 12.99
C ALA A 484 -11.17 -31.03 14.52
N ALA A 485 -10.03 -31.08 15.20
CA ALA A 485 -9.95 -31.24 16.65
C ALA A 485 -9.87 -29.91 17.41
N ILE A 486 -9.86 -28.77 16.73
CA ILE A 486 -9.89 -27.46 17.38
C ILE A 486 -11.29 -27.20 17.94
N ASP A 487 -11.34 -26.84 19.22
CA ASP A 487 -12.56 -26.33 19.83
C ASP A 487 -12.93 -24.96 19.23
N LEU A 488 -13.98 -24.96 18.41
CA LEU A 488 -14.49 -23.75 17.74
C LEU A 488 -14.95 -22.68 18.73
N SER A 489 -15.40 -23.04 19.94
CA SER A 489 -15.79 -22.08 20.96
C SER A 489 -14.58 -21.32 21.49
N ARG A 490 -13.47 -22.02 21.72
CA ARG A 490 -12.20 -21.43 22.11
C ARG A 490 -11.58 -20.60 20.99
N TRP A 491 -11.61 -21.10 19.75
CA TRP A 491 -11.16 -20.32 18.59
C TRP A 491 -11.91 -18.99 18.48
N ARG A 492 -13.25 -19.04 18.57
CA ARG A 492 -14.08 -17.84 18.62
C ARG A 492 -13.67 -16.98 19.80
N GLN A 493 -13.61 -17.51 21.02
CA GLN A 493 -13.19 -16.71 22.18
C GLN A 493 -11.82 -16.03 21.98
N LEU A 494 -10.84 -16.66 21.31
CA LEU A 494 -9.51 -16.08 21.10
C LEU A 494 -9.49 -15.03 20.00
N THR A 495 -10.18 -15.27 18.89
CA THR A 495 -10.28 -14.32 17.76
C THR A 495 -11.24 -13.18 18.09
N THR A 496 -12.32 -13.50 18.80
CA THR A 496 -13.35 -12.62 19.29
C THR A 496 -13.13 -12.19 20.76
N ALA A 497 -11.94 -12.34 21.36
CA ALA A 497 -11.70 -11.89 22.76
C ALA A 497 -11.70 -10.36 22.94
N SER A 498 -11.91 -9.60 21.86
CA SER A 498 -12.32 -8.19 21.90
C SER A 498 -13.84 -8.01 21.75
N THR A 499 -14.63 -9.07 21.93
CA THR A 499 -16.07 -9.13 21.65
C THR A 499 -16.83 -9.63 22.86
N HIS A 500 -17.47 -8.72 23.56
CA HIS A 500 -18.81 -9.00 24.07
C HIS A 500 -19.79 -8.71 22.94
N SER A 501 -20.00 -9.69 22.07
CA SER A 501 -21.22 -9.75 21.26
C SER A 501 -21.72 -11.18 21.35
N ASP A 502 -22.64 -11.39 22.29
CA ASP A 502 -23.51 -12.56 22.26
C ASP A 502 -24.11 -12.70 20.86
N ALA A 503 -24.46 -13.93 20.48
CA ALA A 503 -25.26 -14.25 19.29
C ALA A 503 -26.69 -13.64 19.31
N THR A 504 -26.92 -12.64 20.17
CA THR A 504 -28.11 -11.81 20.35
C THR A 504 -27.80 -10.31 20.29
N SER A 505 -26.64 -9.90 19.74
CA SER A 505 -26.42 -8.48 19.42
C SER A 505 -27.53 -7.99 18.47
N PRO A 506 -28.09 -6.78 18.70
CA PRO A 506 -29.13 -6.24 17.83
C PRO A 506 -28.63 -6.21 16.38
N LYS A 507 -29.53 -6.43 15.41
CA LYS A 507 -29.26 -6.16 13.99
C LYS A 507 -28.54 -4.83 13.88
N SER A 508 -27.36 -4.80 13.25
CA SER A 508 -26.56 -3.60 13.22
C SER A 508 -27.29 -2.47 12.50
N ASP A 509 -27.02 -1.23 12.92
CA ASP A 509 -27.45 -0.01 12.21
C ASP A 509 -26.57 0.24 10.96
N LEU A 510 -26.18 -0.81 10.24
CA LEU A 510 -25.42 -0.69 9.00
C LEU A 510 -26.27 -0.03 7.91
N ILE A 511 -25.97 1.23 7.63
CA ILE A 511 -26.66 2.03 6.62
C ILE A 511 -25.77 2.11 5.38
N TYR A 512 -26.22 1.47 4.30
CA TYR A 512 -25.63 1.67 2.98
C TYR A 512 -26.06 3.01 2.39
N VAL A 513 -25.12 3.68 1.72
CA VAL A 513 -25.34 4.99 1.09
C VAL A 513 -24.98 4.96 -0.39
N GLU A 514 -25.28 6.05 -1.09
CA GLU A 514 -25.04 6.25 -2.52
C GLU A 514 -24.28 7.56 -2.77
N PRO A 515 -23.40 7.62 -3.79
CA PRO A 515 -22.70 8.85 -4.15
C PRO A 515 -23.67 9.91 -4.69
N CYS A 516 -23.50 11.18 -4.30
CA CYS A 516 -24.27 12.29 -4.87
C CYS A 516 -23.58 12.91 -6.09
N GLY A 517 -24.38 13.36 -7.07
CA GLY A 517 -23.92 14.23 -8.15
C GLY A 517 -24.13 15.71 -7.84
N CYS A 518 -23.38 16.58 -8.51
CA CYS A 518 -23.48 18.05 -8.40
C CYS A 518 -24.87 18.62 -8.73
N ASP A 519 -25.70 17.90 -9.48
CA ASP A 519 -27.05 18.34 -9.86
C ASP A 519 -28.04 18.44 -8.68
N TYR A 520 -27.71 17.87 -7.50
CA TYR A 520 -28.53 17.96 -6.30
C TYR A 520 -28.29 19.20 -5.43
N HIS A 521 -27.20 19.95 -5.63
CA HIS A 521 -26.89 21.16 -4.88
C HIS A 521 -26.45 22.32 -5.79
N ARG A 522 -27.45 23.04 -6.31
CA ARG A 522 -27.39 24.36 -6.98
C ARG A 522 -26.68 24.45 -8.35
N ALA A 523 -27.49 24.95 -9.28
CA ALA A 523 -27.12 25.74 -10.44
C ALA A 523 -25.89 26.65 -10.19
N GLY A 524 -24.80 26.35 -10.90
CA GLY A 524 -23.57 27.13 -10.85
C GLY A 524 -22.44 26.47 -11.63
N ALA A 525 -22.70 25.96 -12.83
CA ALA A 525 -21.64 25.50 -13.72
C ALA A 525 -20.77 26.69 -14.13
N GLN A 526 -19.66 26.91 -13.43
CA GLN A 526 -18.57 27.72 -13.95
C GLN A 526 -17.88 26.91 -15.04
N THR A 527 -17.95 27.41 -16.27
CA THR A 527 -17.17 26.94 -17.40
C THR A 527 -15.69 26.92 -17.02
N GLN A 528 -15.07 25.74 -16.97
CA GLN A 528 -13.63 25.62 -16.82
C GLN A 528 -12.96 26.36 -17.98
N LYS A 529 -12.28 27.48 -17.67
CA LYS A 529 -11.36 28.10 -18.63
C LYS A 529 -10.21 27.13 -18.88
N GLN A 530 -9.97 26.80 -20.15
CA GLN A 530 -8.75 26.08 -20.53
C GLN A 530 -7.53 26.84 -20.00
N ILE A 531 -6.65 26.12 -19.30
CA ILE A 531 -5.33 26.65 -18.95
C ILE A 531 -4.57 26.81 -20.27
N GLU A 532 -4.17 28.03 -20.60
CA GLU A 532 -3.31 28.29 -21.77
C GLU A 532 -2.01 27.51 -21.59
N LYS A 533 -1.79 26.51 -22.45
CA LYS A 533 -0.54 25.74 -22.47
C LYS A 533 0.57 26.67 -22.98
N PRO A 534 1.66 26.89 -22.24
CA PRO A 534 2.78 27.65 -22.76
C PRO A 534 3.28 26.99 -24.05
N ARG A 535 3.44 27.77 -25.13
CA ARG A 535 4.20 27.31 -26.30
C ARG A 535 5.64 27.09 -25.84
N LEU A 536 6.04 25.82 -25.73
CA LEU A 536 7.43 25.49 -25.49
C LEU A 536 8.25 25.88 -26.73
N ASP A 537 9.07 26.91 -26.62
CA ASP A 537 10.26 27.07 -27.45
C ASP A 537 11.29 26.03 -26.98
N ILE A 538 11.16 24.81 -27.50
CA ILE A 538 12.04 23.68 -27.17
C ILE A 538 13.38 23.91 -27.89
N HIS A 539 14.24 24.74 -27.31
CA HIS A 539 15.65 24.83 -27.63
C HIS A 539 16.47 24.30 -26.46
N GLY A 540 16.44 22.97 -26.30
CA GLY A 540 17.29 22.25 -25.35
C GLY A 540 16.65 20.97 -24.84
N ARG A 541 16.88 19.85 -25.54
CA ARG A 541 16.31 18.49 -25.34
C ARG A 541 14.88 18.30 -25.87
N GLY A 542 14.71 18.43 -27.19
CA GLY A 542 13.56 17.84 -27.86
C GLY A 542 13.72 16.32 -27.93
N GLN A 543 12.82 15.57 -27.29
CA GLN A 543 12.60 14.18 -27.70
C GLN A 543 12.12 14.19 -29.15
N THR A 544 12.74 13.37 -29.99
CA THR A 544 12.47 13.32 -31.42
C THR A 544 11.03 12.85 -31.67
N LYS A 545 10.34 13.51 -32.62
CA LYS A 545 8.98 13.14 -33.06
C LYS A 545 8.90 11.73 -33.65
N SER A 546 10.05 11.17 -34.03
CA SER A 546 10.24 9.79 -34.43
C SER A 546 11.39 9.14 -33.65
N LEU A 547 11.24 7.86 -33.32
CA LEU A 547 12.29 7.03 -32.72
C LEU A 547 12.85 6.08 -33.78
N GLN A 548 14.14 5.80 -33.73
CA GLN A 548 14.81 4.83 -34.60
C GLN A 548 15.79 3.99 -33.79
N GLY A 549 15.84 2.70 -34.11
CA GLY A 549 16.67 1.76 -33.37
C GLY A 549 16.75 0.39 -33.99
N LYS A 550 17.37 -0.54 -33.26
CA LYS A 550 17.32 -1.97 -33.54
C LYS A 550 16.50 -2.68 -32.48
N VAL A 551 15.76 -3.70 -32.92
CA VAL A 551 14.98 -4.57 -32.06
C VAL A 551 15.89 -5.37 -31.13
N GLN A 552 15.55 -5.43 -29.84
CA GLN A 552 16.08 -6.39 -28.87
C GLN A 552 14.94 -7.23 -28.31
N ARG A 553 14.97 -8.56 -28.52
CA ARG A 553 13.87 -9.45 -28.12
C ARG A 553 14.14 -10.13 -26.78
N LEU A 554 13.20 -10.06 -25.82
CA LEU A 554 13.37 -10.64 -24.46
C LEU A 554 12.44 -11.83 -24.14
N GLY A 555 11.46 -12.12 -25.00
CA GLY A 555 10.47 -13.19 -24.76
C GLY A 555 9.32 -12.76 -23.84
N ASP A 556 8.52 -13.73 -23.41
CA ASP A 556 7.33 -13.54 -22.57
C ASP A 556 7.66 -13.67 -21.06
N PHE A 557 6.73 -13.22 -20.21
CA PHE A 557 6.82 -13.34 -18.73
C PHE A 557 8.07 -12.72 -18.07
N VAL A 558 8.56 -11.61 -18.63
CA VAL A 558 9.63 -10.82 -18.01
C VAL A 558 9.07 -10.06 -16.79
N ASN A 559 9.25 -10.62 -15.60
CA ASN A 559 8.78 -10.03 -14.34
C ASN A 559 9.69 -8.90 -13.83
N THR A 560 9.21 -8.12 -12.85
CA THR A 560 9.92 -6.98 -12.27
C THR A 560 11.20 -7.37 -11.52
N ASP A 561 11.26 -8.57 -10.93
CA ASP A 561 12.48 -9.08 -10.30
C ASP A 561 13.59 -9.34 -11.33
N ALA A 562 13.25 -9.67 -12.58
CA ALA A 562 14.23 -9.71 -13.67
C ALA A 562 14.73 -8.29 -14.04
N LEU A 563 13.87 -7.27 -13.94
CA LEU A 563 14.20 -5.89 -14.30
C LEU A 563 15.00 -5.16 -13.20
N ALA A 564 14.67 -5.43 -11.94
CA ALA A 564 15.27 -4.81 -10.78
C ALA A 564 15.42 -5.87 -9.65
N PRO A 565 16.44 -6.75 -9.74
CA PRO A 565 16.56 -7.86 -8.79
C PRO A 565 16.70 -7.37 -7.35
N ALA A 566 15.88 -7.95 -6.46
CA ALA A 566 15.75 -7.53 -5.06
C ALA A 566 17.09 -7.45 -4.31
N GLU A 567 17.99 -8.42 -4.58
CA GLU A 567 19.34 -8.52 -3.98
C GLU A 567 20.20 -7.27 -4.18
N PHE A 568 19.90 -6.46 -5.19
CA PHE A 568 20.68 -5.28 -5.53
C PHE A 568 20.04 -3.96 -5.12
N LEU A 569 18.73 -3.94 -4.84
CA LEU A 569 17.95 -2.71 -4.64
C LEU A 569 18.56 -1.79 -3.58
N ILE A 570 19.02 -2.38 -2.48
CA ILE A 570 19.58 -1.64 -1.33
C ILE A 570 20.96 -1.03 -1.66
N GLY A 571 21.73 -1.67 -2.55
CA GLY A 571 23.07 -1.25 -2.92
C GLY A 571 23.15 -0.39 -4.19
N MET A 572 22.04 0.00 -4.79
CA MET A 572 22.01 0.89 -5.98
C MET A 572 22.16 2.35 -5.52
N LYS A 573 23.19 3.05 -5.99
CA LYS A 573 23.41 4.46 -5.58
C LYS A 573 22.76 5.46 -6.52
N ASN A 574 22.51 5.06 -7.75
CA ASN A 574 21.97 5.93 -8.80
C ASN A 574 21.35 5.07 -9.93
N ASN A 575 20.72 5.75 -10.89
CA ASN A 575 20.10 5.10 -12.05
C ASN A 575 21.10 4.36 -12.96
N MET A 576 22.38 4.76 -12.92
CA MET A 576 23.44 4.08 -13.68
C MET A 576 23.69 2.67 -13.12
N ASP A 577 23.80 2.56 -11.80
CA ASP A 577 23.92 1.29 -11.08
C ASP A 577 22.70 0.40 -11.31
N ALA A 578 21.50 0.97 -11.23
CA ALA A 578 20.26 0.26 -11.52
C ALA A 578 20.27 -0.32 -12.93
N GLY A 579 20.62 0.49 -13.93
CA GLY A 579 20.72 0.03 -15.32
C GLY A 579 21.84 -0.99 -15.56
N LEU A 580 22.87 -1.09 -14.71
CA LEU A 580 23.92 -2.13 -14.81
C LEU A 580 23.42 -3.49 -14.34
N ARG A 581 22.39 -3.51 -13.49
CA ARG A 581 21.86 -4.70 -12.84
C ARG A 581 20.51 -5.13 -13.44
N CYS A 582 19.93 -4.30 -14.29
CA CYS A 582 18.72 -4.61 -15.06
C CYS A 582 18.95 -5.83 -15.96
N LEU A 583 18.07 -6.82 -15.85
CA LEU A 583 18.11 -8.08 -16.60
C LEU A 583 19.42 -8.86 -16.44
N VAL A 584 20.19 -8.62 -15.37
CA VAL A 584 21.53 -9.22 -15.22
C VAL A 584 21.50 -10.76 -15.18
N HIS A 585 20.46 -11.34 -14.60
CA HIS A 585 20.33 -12.79 -14.48
C HIS A 585 19.74 -13.46 -15.72
N THR A 586 18.87 -12.75 -16.46
CA THR A 586 18.15 -13.31 -17.61
C THR A 586 18.78 -12.93 -18.96
N HIS A 587 19.28 -11.71 -19.08
CA HIS A 587 19.88 -11.14 -20.30
C HIS A 587 21.14 -10.32 -19.97
N PRO A 588 22.26 -10.94 -19.58
CA PRO A 588 23.45 -10.24 -19.06
C PRO A 588 24.11 -9.26 -20.04
N LYS A 589 23.87 -9.41 -21.35
CA LYS A 589 24.39 -8.51 -22.40
C LYS A 589 23.43 -7.37 -22.74
N PHE A 590 22.28 -7.27 -22.08
CA PHE A 590 21.21 -6.34 -22.43
C PHE A 590 21.69 -4.89 -22.56
N ARG A 591 22.41 -4.42 -21.54
CA ARG A 591 22.91 -3.04 -21.49
C ARG A 591 23.96 -2.75 -22.56
N GLU A 592 24.89 -3.68 -22.77
CA GLU A 592 25.93 -3.54 -23.80
C GLU A 592 25.28 -3.40 -25.19
N ARG A 593 24.27 -4.23 -25.47
CA ARG A 593 23.52 -4.18 -26.73
C ARG A 593 22.72 -2.90 -26.86
N ALA A 594 22.09 -2.41 -25.79
CA ALA A 594 21.38 -1.13 -25.80
C ALA A 594 22.31 0.04 -26.20
N GLN A 595 23.56 0.04 -25.74
CA GLN A 595 24.57 1.04 -26.14
C GLN A 595 24.99 0.91 -27.62
N GLN A 596 24.85 -0.29 -28.21
CA GLN A 596 25.10 -0.57 -29.63
C GLN A 596 23.89 -0.24 -30.53
N GLY A 597 22.86 0.43 -30.00
CA GLY A 597 21.68 0.86 -30.75
C GLY A 597 20.53 -0.15 -30.76
N PHE A 598 20.61 -1.23 -29.96
CA PHE A 598 19.48 -2.16 -29.71
C PHE A 598 18.54 -1.57 -28.67
N ASN A 599 18.01 -0.39 -28.99
CA ASN A 599 17.29 0.49 -28.09
C ASN A 599 15.77 0.53 -28.34
N ILE A 600 15.22 -0.45 -29.07
CA ILE A 600 13.78 -0.70 -29.15
C ILE A 600 13.56 -2.16 -28.73
N VAL A 601 12.81 -2.39 -27.65
CA VAL A 601 12.66 -3.71 -27.05
C VAL A 601 11.32 -4.31 -27.45
N VAL A 602 11.34 -5.58 -27.88
CA VAL A 602 10.15 -6.36 -28.23
C VAL A 602 10.01 -7.51 -27.24
N GLY A 603 9.04 -7.37 -26.32
CA GLY A 603 8.93 -8.17 -25.08
C GLY A 603 9.87 -7.67 -23.97
N GLY A 604 9.39 -7.56 -22.73
CA GLY A 604 10.18 -7.10 -21.56
C GLY A 604 10.60 -5.62 -21.56
N CYS A 605 11.53 -5.16 -20.68
CA CYS A 605 11.80 -3.72 -20.44
C CYS A 605 13.19 -3.20 -20.87
N GLY A 606 13.26 -1.89 -21.22
CA GLY A 606 14.40 -1.02 -20.81
C GLY A 606 15.25 -0.29 -21.87
N VAL A 607 14.67 0.54 -22.76
CA VAL A 607 15.41 1.28 -23.81
C VAL A 607 14.69 2.58 -24.25
N GLN A 608 14.72 3.07 -25.50
CA GLN A 608 13.92 4.24 -25.92
C GLN A 608 12.41 3.94 -25.98
N CYS A 609 12.05 2.72 -26.38
CA CYS A 609 10.66 2.27 -26.46
C CYS A 609 10.57 0.78 -26.18
N VAL A 610 9.50 0.38 -25.51
CA VAL A 610 9.12 -1.01 -25.30
C VAL A 610 7.83 -1.30 -26.07
N ILE A 611 7.83 -2.39 -26.84
CA ILE A 611 6.67 -2.90 -27.57
C ILE A 611 6.36 -4.32 -27.07
N ALA A 612 5.13 -4.57 -26.62
CA ALA A 612 4.73 -5.88 -26.10
C ALA A 612 3.27 -6.20 -26.46
N LYS A 613 2.90 -7.48 -26.40
CA LYS A 613 1.50 -7.93 -26.57
C LYS A 613 0.59 -7.35 -25.51
N SER A 614 1.09 -7.32 -24.29
CA SER A 614 0.44 -6.75 -23.12
C SER A 614 1.52 -6.26 -22.15
N PHE A 615 1.11 -5.37 -21.24
CA PHE A 615 1.93 -4.94 -20.12
C PHE A 615 1.17 -5.20 -18.83
N SER A 616 1.90 -5.54 -17.77
CA SER A 616 1.34 -5.39 -16.43
C SER A 616 0.95 -3.92 -16.20
N PHE A 617 -0.22 -3.70 -15.60
CA PHE A 617 -0.87 -2.38 -15.49
C PHE A 617 0.06 -1.26 -15.01
N ILE A 618 0.91 -1.53 -14.01
CA ILE A 618 1.74 -0.50 -13.40
C ILE A 618 3.06 -0.29 -14.12
N PHE A 619 3.68 -1.34 -14.65
CA PHE A 619 4.82 -1.13 -15.55
C PHE A 619 4.40 -0.24 -16.73
N GLN A 620 3.20 -0.46 -17.28
CA GLN A 620 2.62 0.40 -18.31
C GLN A 620 2.49 1.86 -17.88
N ARG A 621 2.09 2.14 -16.64
CA ARG A 621 1.95 3.52 -16.11
C ARG A 621 3.27 4.16 -15.66
N ASN A 622 4.23 3.36 -15.22
CA ASN A 622 5.55 3.84 -14.81
C ASN A 622 6.35 4.31 -16.01
N MET A 623 6.23 3.63 -17.15
CA MET A 623 6.92 4.00 -18.39
C MET A 623 6.73 5.49 -18.76
N PRO A 624 5.51 6.00 -19.04
CA PRO A 624 5.32 7.39 -19.42
C PRO A 624 5.74 8.33 -18.29
N SER A 625 5.50 7.97 -17.02
CA SER A 625 5.89 8.78 -15.85
C SER A 625 7.41 9.03 -15.78
N LEU A 626 8.21 8.06 -16.24
CA LEU A 626 9.67 8.14 -16.34
C LEU A 626 10.16 8.66 -17.71
N GLY A 627 9.25 9.03 -18.61
CA GLY A 627 9.59 9.46 -19.97
C GLY A 627 9.99 8.33 -20.92
N LEU A 628 9.62 7.09 -20.59
CA LEU A 628 9.77 5.89 -21.43
C LEU A 628 8.47 5.62 -22.21
N LEU A 629 8.60 5.26 -23.49
CA LEU A 629 7.46 4.94 -24.34
C LEU A 629 7.12 3.45 -24.28
N GLY A 630 5.89 3.12 -23.88
CA GLY A 630 5.33 1.77 -23.98
C GLY A 630 4.26 1.70 -25.07
N ILE A 631 4.32 0.69 -25.94
CA ILE A 631 3.33 0.46 -26.99
C ILE A 631 2.78 -0.97 -26.88
N THR A 632 1.47 -1.08 -26.66
CA THR A 632 0.76 -2.36 -26.74
C THR A 632 0.47 -2.66 -28.21
N MET A 633 0.93 -3.80 -28.70
CA MET A 633 0.75 -4.25 -30.08
C MET A 633 -0.09 -5.52 -30.11
N GLU A 634 -1.31 -5.41 -30.64
CA GLU A 634 -2.26 -6.52 -30.75
C GLU A 634 -2.06 -7.36 -32.02
N ASP A 635 -1.39 -6.80 -33.04
CA ASP A 635 -1.15 -7.50 -34.30
C ASP A 635 -0.04 -8.54 -34.15
N GLU A 636 -0.42 -9.82 -34.09
CA GLU A 636 0.51 -10.95 -33.99
C GLU A 636 1.53 -11.01 -35.14
N SER A 637 1.20 -10.48 -36.32
CA SER A 637 2.11 -10.46 -37.46
C SER A 637 3.28 -9.49 -37.27
N PHE A 638 3.17 -8.51 -36.36
CA PHE A 638 4.29 -7.67 -35.92
C PHE A 638 5.39 -8.51 -35.29
N PHE A 639 5.05 -9.40 -34.34
CA PHE A 639 6.03 -10.19 -33.59
C PHE A 639 6.74 -11.26 -34.44
N GLN A 640 6.20 -11.56 -35.61
CA GLN A 640 6.83 -12.44 -36.59
C GLN A 640 7.94 -11.74 -37.38
N VAL A 641 7.85 -10.42 -37.57
CA VAL A 641 8.80 -9.63 -38.38
C VAL A 641 9.75 -8.78 -37.54
N ALA A 642 9.38 -8.47 -36.30
CA ALA A 642 10.20 -7.76 -35.33
C ALA A 642 11.20 -8.71 -34.65
N ASP A 643 12.13 -9.25 -35.45
CA ASP A 643 13.17 -10.16 -34.97
C ASP A 643 14.39 -9.40 -34.40
N ASP A 644 15.17 -10.07 -33.58
CA ASP A 644 16.33 -9.50 -32.89
C ASP A 644 17.35 -8.87 -33.88
N GLY A 645 17.69 -7.60 -33.68
CA GLY A 645 18.63 -6.83 -34.51
C GLY A 645 18.04 -6.17 -35.75
N VAL A 646 16.76 -6.40 -36.07
CA VAL A 646 16.08 -5.72 -37.18
C VAL A 646 15.94 -4.23 -36.90
N SER A 647 16.17 -3.38 -37.93
CA SER A 647 15.95 -1.94 -37.84
C SER A 647 14.45 -1.63 -37.76
N ILE A 648 14.10 -0.72 -36.86
CA ILE A 648 12.72 -0.32 -36.57
C ILE A 648 12.65 1.20 -36.40
N SER A 649 11.56 1.80 -36.89
CA SER A 649 11.25 3.21 -36.69
C SER A 649 9.82 3.40 -36.20
N ILE A 650 9.61 4.39 -35.35
CA ILE A 650 8.33 4.70 -34.71
C ILE A 650 8.03 6.18 -34.92
N ASP A 651 6.91 6.53 -35.54
CA ASP A 651 6.42 7.89 -35.67
C ASP A 651 5.23 8.12 -34.73
N LEU A 652 5.44 9.02 -33.77
CA LEU A 652 4.46 9.33 -32.73
C LEU A 652 3.29 10.19 -33.22
N ASN A 653 3.47 10.95 -34.32
CA ASN A 653 2.41 11.81 -34.85
C ASN A 653 1.42 11.00 -35.68
N SER A 654 1.94 10.18 -36.58
CA SER A 654 1.13 9.30 -37.42
C SER A 654 0.70 8.02 -36.68
N ARG A 655 1.32 7.72 -35.53
CA ARG A 655 1.09 6.52 -34.71
C ARG A 655 1.38 5.24 -35.48
N ILE A 656 2.51 5.24 -36.16
CA ILE A 656 2.95 4.18 -37.06
C ILE A 656 4.31 3.62 -36.60
N ILE A 657 4.47 2.31 -36.71
CA ILE A 657 5.73 1.57 -36.56
C ILE A 657 6.09 0.94 -37.91
N ASP A 658 7.29 1.21 -38.40
CA ASP A 658 7.86 0.53 -39.58
C ASP A 658 8.98 -0.41 -39.15
N VAL A 659 8.87 -1.68 -39.55
CA VAL A 659 9.84 -2.73 -39.23
C VAL A 659 9.88 -3.77 -40.36
N ALA A 660 11.08 -4.15 -40.80
CA ALA A 660 11.28 -5.13 -41.87
C ALA A 660 10.49 -4.84 -43.16
N GLY A 661 10.26 -3.56 -43.50
CA GLY A 661 9.49 -3.15 -44.68
C GLY A 661 7.98 -3.31 -44.55
N LYS A 662 7.46 -3.59 -43.34
CA LYS A 662 6.04 -3.59 -43.00
C LYS A 662 5.70 -2.45 -42.05
N THR A 663 4.43 -2.05 -42.06
CA THR A 663 3.90 -0.90 -41.33
C THR A 663 2.77 -1.34 -40.41
N PHE A 664 2.79 -0.89 -39.15
CA PHE A 664 1.83 -1.26 -38.11
C PHE A 664 1.33 0.00 -37.39
N GLY A 665 0.02 0.07 -37.12
CA GLY A 665 -0.56 1.16 -36.34
C GLY A 665 -0.54 0.87 -34.84
N PHE A 666 -0.48 1.91 -34.00
CA PHE A 666 -0.62 1.75 -32.54
C PHE A 666 -1.50 2.84 -31.91
N LYS A 667 -1.95 2.58 -30.68
CA LYS A 667 -2.76 3.51 -29.87
C LYS A 667 -1.93 4.05 -28.71
N LEU A 668 -2.10 5.34 -28.40
CA LEU A 668 -1.55 5.99 -27.22
C LEU A 668 -2.59 6.97 -26.68
N SER A 669 -2.84 6.96 -25.37
CA SER A 669 -3.77 7.91 -24.76
C SER A 669 -3.20 9.33 -24.81
N GLN A 670 -4.07 10.33 -24.73
CA GLN A 670 -3.63 11.74 -24.68
C GLN A 670 -2.72 11.99 -23.49
N MET A 671 -3.06 11.46 -22.31
CA MET A 671 -2.28 11.64 -21.09
C MET A 671 -0.87 11.04 -21.24
N GLU A 672 -0.74 9.81 -21.76
CA GLU A 672 0.56 9.18 -22.02
C GLU A 672 1.37 9.99 -23.04
N THR A 673 0.72 10.48 -24.10
CA THR A 673 1.35 11.33 -25.12
C THR A 673 1.91 12.60 -24.49
N GLU A 674 1.10 13.30 -23.69
CA GLU A 674 1.50 14.57 -23.07
C GLU A 674 2.63 14.36 -22.04
N ILE A 675 2.49 13.40 -21.11
CA ILE A 675 3.53 13.11 -20.12
C ILE A 675 4.85 12.75 -20.81
N PHE A 676 4.80 11.90 -21.83
CA PHE A 676 5.98 11.52 -22.60
C PHE A 676 6.63 12.73 -23.28
N GLN A 677 5.84 13.61 -23.93
CA GLN A 677 6.35 14.82 -24.59
C GLN A 677 7.08 15.78 -23.64
N PHE A 678 6.67 15.85 -22.38
CA PHE A 678 7.38 16.62 -21.35
C PHE A 678 8.60 15.89 -20.78
N GLY A 679 8.89 14.66 -21.21
CA GLY A 679 10.01 13.86 -20.72
C GLY A 679 9.74 13.25 -19.34
N GLY A 680 8.48 12.96 -19.01
CA GLY A 680 8.05 12.37 -17.74
C GLY A 680 7.33 13.34 -16.80
N ILE A 681 6.77 12.79 -15.73
CA ILE A 681 5.86 13.51 -14.83
C ILE A 681 6.57 14.59 -14.01
N ALA A 682 7.82 14.35 -13.59
CA ALA A 682 8.60 15.32 -12.82
C ALA A 682 8.92 16.57 -13.65
N SER A 683 9.33 16.37 -14.91
CA SER A 683 9.57 17.45 -15.87
C SER A 683 8.28 18.22 -16.17
N ALA A 684 7.16 17.51 -16.36
CA ALA A 684 5.85 18.13 -16.56
C ALA A 684 5.40 18.96 -15.34
N PHE A 685 5.64 18.46 -14.11
CA PHE A 685 5.34 19.19 -12.88
C PHE A 685 6.17 20.48 -12.77
N GLY A 686 7.43 20.48 -13.20
CA GLY A 686 8.24 21.70 -13.27
C GLY A 686 7.61 22.80 -14.14
N VAL A 687 6.77 22.44 -15.13
CA VAL A 687 6.06 23.38 -16.00
C VAL A 687 4.70 23.80 -15.42
N PHE A 688 3.90 22.83 -14.96
CA PHE A 688 2.49 23.06 -14.60
C PHE A 688 2.23 23.18 -13.09
N GLY A 689 3.20 22.81 -12.24
CA GLY A 689 3.06 22.74 -10.80
C GLY A 689 1.83 21.91 -10.36
N ASN A 690 1.12 22.40 -9.35
CA ASN A 690 -0.07 21.74 -8.79
C ASN A 690 -1.25 21.63 -9.77
N LYS A 691 -1.18 22.26 -10.96
CA LYS A 691 -2.20 22.17 -12.00
C LYS A 691 -1.87 21.11 -13.08
N LEU A 692 -0.80 20.33 -12.90
CA LEU A 692 -0.35 19.33 -13.86
C LEU A 692 -1.48 18.43 -14.35
N LEU A 693 -2.19 17.75 -13.44
CA LEU A 693 -3.26 16.83 -13.81
C LEU A 693 -4.39 17.54 -14.57
N GLU A 694 -4.71 18.78 -14.21
CA GLU A 694 -5.72 19.59 -14.93
C GLU A 694 -5.28 19.93 -16.35
N ALA A 695 -3.98 20.15 -16.56
CA ALA A 695 -3.42 20.52 -17.85
C ALA A 695 -3.33 19.33 -18.83
N ILE A 696 -3.11 18.11 -18.32
CA ILE A 696 -2.85 16.91 -19.13
C ILE A 696 -4.06 15.99 -19.29
N THR A 697 -5.13 16.16 -18.50
CA THR A 697 -6.40 15.43 -18.70
C THR A 697 -7.34 16.25 -19.58
N PRO A 698 -7.98 15.67 -20.61
CA PRO A 698 -8.91 16.40 -21.47
C PRO A 698 -10.14 16.87 -20.68
N ALA A 699 -10.58 18.12 -20.92
CA ALA A 699 -11.90 18.57 -20.51
C ALA A 699 -12.95 17.92 -21.43
N LYS A 700 -13.73 16.94 -20.94
CA LYS A 700 -14.92 16.49 -21.69
C LYS A 700 -15.92 17.64 -21.73
N SER A 701 -16.37 18.03 -22.92
CA SER A 701 -17.58 18.86 -23.05
C SER A 701 -18.76 18.13 -22.41
N PRO A 702 -19.68 18.85 -21.73
CA PRO A 702 -20.87 18.25 -21.14
C PRO A 702 -21.87 17.91 -22.25
N SER A 703 -21.64 16.83 -23.00
CA SER A 703 -22.71 16.23 -23.81
C SER A 703 -23.51 15.30 -22.91
N GLY A 704 -24.77 15.69 -22.66
CA GLY A 704 -25.75 14.85 -21.98
C GLY A 704 -25.84 13.48 -22.63
N TYR A 705 -26.11 12.48 -21.79
CA TYR A 705 -26.29 11.09 -22.16
C TYR A 705 -27.31 10.99 -23.31
N LYS A 706 -26.82 10.77 -24.54
CA LYS A 706 -27.62 10.17 -25.60
C LYS A 706 -27.23 8.70 -25.63
N GLN A 707 -28.22 7.82 -25.52
CA GLN A 707 -28.09 6.43 -25.92
C GLN A 707 -27.70 6.43 -27.40
N GLU A 708 -26.39 6.38 -27.68
CA GLU A 708 -25.93 5.86 -28.95
C GLU A 708 -26.01 4.33 -28.84
N GLU A 709 -26.73 3.73 -29.79
CA GLU A 709 -26.85 2.29 -29.93
C GLU A 709 -25.46 1.66 -29.88
N SER A 710 -25.24 0.82 -28.88
CA SER A 710 -23.96 0.18 -28.63
C SER A 710 -23.58 -0.71 -29.83
N GLU A 711 -22.53 -0.32 -30.56
CA GLU A 711 -21.62 -1.33 -31.08
C GLU A 711 -21.14 -2.14 -29.87
N GLN A 712 -21.38 -3.44 -29.91
CA GLN A 712 -21.00 -4.35 -28.83
C GLN A 712 -19.52 -4.13 -28.51
N PRO A 713 -19.14 -3.86 -27.25
CA PRO A 713 -17.74 -3.90 -26.89
C PRO A 713 -17.24 -5.30 -27.19
N ASP A 714 -16.17 -5.38 -27.99
CA ASP A 714 -15.51 -6.63 -28.36
C ASP A 714 -15.37 -7.50 -27.11
N LYS A 715 -16.15 -8.59 -27.11
CA LYS A 715 -15.96 -9.72 -26.21
C LYS A 715 -14.56 -10.21 -26.52
N LEU A 716 -13.57 -9.87 -25.70
CA LEU A 716 -12.30 -10.58 -25.51
C LEU A 716 -11.36 -9.70 -24.65
N LEU A 717 -11.73 -9.48 -23.38
CA LEU A 717 -10.72 -9.39 -22.33
C LEU A 717 -10.31 -10.84 -22.04
N GLN A 718 -9.45 -11.38 -22.90
CA GLN A 718 -8.73 -12.63 -22.62
C GLN A 718 -7.55 -12.25 -21.71
N TRP A 719 -7.63 -12.76 -20.49
CA TRP A 719 -6.60 -12.68 -19.46
C TRP A 719 -5.41 -13.57 -19.81
#